data_AF-A0A498SIG4-F1
#
_entry.id   AF-A0A498SIG4-F1
#
_cell.length_a   1.000
_cell.length_b   1.000
_cell.length_c   1.000
_cell.angle_alpha   90.00
_cell.angle_beta   90.00
_cell.angle_gamma   90.00
#
_symmetry.space_group_name_H-M   'P 1'
#
loop_
_entity.id
_entity.type
_entity.pdbx_description
1 polymer ?
#
loop_
_entity_poly.entity_id
_entity_poly.type
_entity_poly.pdbx_seq_one_letter_code
_entity_poly.pdbx_strand_id
1 'polypeptide(L)'
;MSAHALLNNIICRRFSLLMNETRSLIAVCQLTSTNDLEANFEVAKWMMKRAKERNAKMVFFPECFDYVGESREENEMLALTESGDYIGRYRNCARDYGLWLSLGGFHEKDLSGLRKPFNTHLIIDDRGETRGIYKKLHLFDLDIPGKVRLIESEFSSRGNEILKPVCTPVGNVAMSICYDLRFAELALWYRMNGAHILTYPAAFTVNTGLAHWETLLRARAIETQCYVVAAAQTGKHNDKRSSYGHAMVVDPWGTVVAQCSDTIDMCFAEITLNYLNEIRKLQPVFNHRRSDLYSLIVVQRNKIGKEMYTFGNHNIPPEHVFYRSTYTFCFVNRRPVLPGHVLLCPIRNVKRLTKLSHAETSDLFITAKRIQAMLENYYKVTSSTVCVQDGLEAGQTVSHVHVHILPRKKDDFGGNPDNIYRELAEHDKTEEKKFRDKEEMQNEANLVAEVRILPFIQHAMKRIYNVQGLRRLLAVAAFKIVWKHSEIDIPKALSNPVIVKGMALWRCFKRCNRRILQAVVLAFCFIGFYTIFSALKLPTVHQKKHSSIMAGVFIGNVAQQIQILDSGTDPFASYKSFGKKDWHDYESMERDAIRQGPGEGGLPVVVASDEPKKLRNDLYRANGYDAYVSDLIALDRSVKDIRHPGCKSMVYLEKLPTVGVVFPFYDEHNSTLLRSVYSVINRSPKDIMKEVILVDDGSTKPSLKEPLEEFLKKAGLNHVVKVIRTQKREGLIRARQVGARHVTADVIVFLDAHSETNYNWLPPLIEPIALNYKTVVCPFIDVIDCNTYEYRAQDEGSRGSFDWEFNYKRLPLTEDNRKNPTRPFHSPVMAGGYFAISKKWFWELGGYDEGLDIWGGEQYELSFKVWQCHGTMVDAPCSRIGHIYRCKYVPFPNPGVGDFISRNYRRVAEVWMDEYAKFLYKRRPPLLTIDFGMMLNTYQPESDLSKQKAVRKRLKCKSFDWFMKEIAFDQEKYYPAVEPEDSAKGELRNIAANKCVDTQFKDAQKKFGLRKCISDDPVNNGEQNFRLTFWRDVRLDKRSMCFDVPVSVNQAPIVLFSCHGMQGNQHFKYLPDKQQMYHPISGLCMDCDVDRGDIFMNPCDSERRSQKWAWTKINLKLIEERNEKKT
;
A
#
# COMPACT_ATOMS: atom_id res chain seq x y z
N MET A 1 46.20 1.37 6.44
CA MET A 1 45.68 0.01 6.03
C MET A 1 46.58 -0.53 4.89
N SER A 2 46.38 -1.75 4.36
CA SER A 2 47.27 -2.29 3.30
C SER A 2 47.08 -1.57 1.95
N ALA A 3 48.14 -1.55 1.14
CA ALA A 3 48.20 -0.79 -0.12
C ALA A 3 47.10 -1.13 -1.12
N HIS A 4 46.55 -2.36 -1.08
CA HIS A 4 45.38 -2.79 -1.87
C HIS A 4 44.20 -1.81 -1.83
N ALA A 5 43.89 -1.20 -0.68
CA ALA A 5 42.74 -0.29 -0.58
C ALA A 5 42.96 1.06 -1.29
N LEU A 6 44.22 1.52 -1.38
CA LEU A 6 44.58 2.68 -2.19
C LEU A 6 44.72 2.30 -3.67
N LEU A 7 45.33 1.15 -3.98
CA LEU A 7 45.41 0.61 -5.34
C LEU A 7 44.02 0.52 -5.97
N ASN A 8 43.04 -0.10 -5.31
CA ASN A 8 41.70 -0.27 -5.88
C ASN A 8 41.01 1.07 -6.16
N ASN A 9 41.18 2.10 -5.30
CA ASN A 9 40.65 3.44 -5.56
C ASN A 9 41.36 4.15 -6.74
N ILE A 10 42.67 3.99 -6.88
CA ILE A 10 43.47 4.57 -7.97
C ILE A 10 43.18 3.86 -9.31
N ILE A 11 43.10 2.53 -9.28
CA ILE A 11 42.76 1.68 -10.42
C ILE A 11 41.33 1.97 -10.88
N CYS A 12 40.34 1.98 -9.97
CA CYS A 12 38.96 2.29 -10.33
C CYS A 12 38.80 3.74 -10.85
N ARG A 13 39.58 4.72 -10.36
CA ARG A 13 39.66 6.06 -10.98
C ARG A 13 40.26 6.04 -12.39
N ARG A 14 41.35 5.28 -12.63
CA ARG A 14 41.95 5.13 -13.97
C ARG A 14 40.97 4.46 -14.95
N PHE A 15 40.29 3.39 -14.54
CA PHE A 15 39.25 2.75 -15.36
C PHE A 15 38.06 3.69 -15.59
N SER A 16 37.59 4.41 -14.57
CA SER A 16 36.52 5.41 -14.70
C SER A 16 36.82 6.50 -15.73
N LEU A 17 38.09 6.91 -15.87
CA LEU A 17 38.51 7.90 -16.88
C LEU A 17 38.66 7.32 -18.29
N LEU A 18 38.93 6.01 -18.42
CA LEU A 18 39.02 5.30 -19.71
C LEU A 18 37.67 4.77 -20.21
N MET A 19 36.73 4.48 -19.32
CA MET A 19 35.39 3.94 -19.61
C MET A 19 34.40 4.97 -20.19
N ASN A 20 34.83 6.22 -20.35
CA ASN A 20 33.95 7.35 -20.65
C ASN A 20 33.50 7.44 -22.14
N GLU A 21 33.75 6.38 -22.93
CA GLU A 21 33.23 6.20 -24.30
C GLU A 21 32.75 4.75 -24.58
N THR A 22 33.10 3.77 -23.74
CA THR A 22 32.88 2.35 -24.04
C THR A 22 31.50 1.86 -23.60
N ARG A 23 30.72 1.34 -24.55
CA ARG A 23 29.53 0.53 -24.24
C ARG A 23 29.96 -0.87 -23.82
N SER A 24 29.42 -1.38 -22.71
CA SER A 24 29.70 -2.74 -22.24
C SER A 24 28.45 -3.62 -22.30
N LEU A 25 28.48 -4.65 -23.15
CA LEU A 25 27.40 -5.64 -23.26
C LEU A 25 27.37 -6.57 -22.04
N ILE A 26 26.18 -6.78 -21.47
CA ILE A 26 25.93 -7.76 -20.40
C ILE A 26 24.96 -8.84 -20.85
N ALA A 27 25.03 -10.01 -20.20
CA ALA A 27 24.07 -11.10 -20.34
C ALA A 27 23.37 -11.37 -19.00
N VAL A 28 22.05 -11.52 -19.01
CA VAL A 28 21.23 -11.71 -17.81
C VAL A 28 20.45 -13.01 -17.95
N CYS A 29 20.77 -13.97 -17.10
CA CYS A 29 20.28 -15.34 -17.19
C CYS A 29 18.89 -15.51 -16.58
N GLN A 30 18.11 -16.37 -17.21
CA GLN A 30 16.87 -16.92 -16.67
C GLN A 30 16.86 -18.44 -16.78
N LEU A 31 16.86 -19.12 -15.63
CA LEU A 31 16.94 -20.58 -15.56
C LEU A 31 15.98 -21.16 -14.52
N THR A 32 15.92 -22.49 -14.43
CA THR A 32 15.08 -23.22 -13.48
C THR A 32 15.95 -24.22 -12.73
N SER A 33 16.54 -23.79 -11.61
CA SER A 33 17.33 -24.69 -10.76
C SER A 33 16.44 -25.71 -10.05
N THR A 34 16.87 -26.96 -10.00
CA THR A 34 16.25 -28.04 -9.19
C THR A 34 17.17 -28.40 -8.01
N ASN A 35 16.98 -29.53 -7.33
CA ASN A 35 17.97 -30.06 -6.38
C ASN A 35 19.18 -30.76 -7.05
N ASP A 36 19.14 -30.99 -8.37
CA ASP A 36 20.28 -31.54 -9.14
C ASP A 36 21.32 -30.45 -9.46
N LEU A 37 22.39 -30.43 -8.66
CA LEU A 37 23.55 -29.54 -8.83
C LEU A 37 24.22 -29.69 -10.22
N GLU A 38 24.31 -30.91 -10.77
CA GLU A 38 25.04 -31.17 -12.01
C GLU A 38 24.26 -30.65 -13.23
N ALA A 39 22.96 -30.94 -13.28
CA ALA A 39 22.07 -30.41 -14.31
C ALA A 39 22.00 -28.87 -14.28
N ASN A 40 21.91 -28.28 -13.08
CA ASN A 40 21.92 -26.83 -12.90
C ASN A 40 23.23 -26.21 -13.41
N PHE A 41 24.38 -26.84 -13.15
CA PHE A 41 25.68 -26.35 -13.61
C PHE A 41 25.83 -26.40 -15.13
N GLU A 42 25.48 -27.51 -15.80
CA GLU A 42 25.68 -27.60 -17.25
C GLU A 42 24.77 -26.64 -18.03
N VAL A 43 23.56 -26.33 -17.52
CA VAL A 43 22.72 -25.21 -18.03
C VAL A 43 23.43 -23.87 -17.85
N ALA A 44 24.00 -23.59 -16.67
CA ALA A 44 24.71 -22.34 -16.41
C ALA A 44 26.01 -22.19 -17.24
N LYS A 45 26.71 -23.30 -17.51
CA LYS A 45 27.89 -23.38 -18.39
C LYS A 45 27.55 -23.10 -19.85
N TRP A 46 26.45 -23.68 -20.36
CA TRP A 46 25.92 -23.34 -21.68
C TRP A 46 25.55 -21.86 -21.80
N MET A 47 24.96 -21.28 -20.75
CA MET A 47 24.70 -19.84 -20.67
C MET A 47 25.99 -19.00 -20.70
N MET A 48 27.01 -19.34 -19.91
CA MET A 48 28.32 -18.66 -19.96
C MET A 48 28.96 -18.75 -21.36
N LYS A 49 28.84 -19.89 -22.04
CA LYS A 49 29.31 -20.06 -23.43
C LYS A 49 28.57 -19.13 -24.41
N ARG A 50 27.24 -19.07 -24.38
CA ARG A 50 26.45 -18.13 -25.23
C ARG A 50 26.77 -16.67 -24.94
N ALA A 51 27.04 -16.31 -23.68
CA ALA A 51 27.48 -14.96 -23.33
C ALA A 51 28.87 -14.62 -23.91
N LYS A 52 29.81 -15.57 -23.90
CA LYS A 52 31.12 -15.45 -24.53
C LYS A 52 31.02 -15.32 -26.05
N GLU A 53 30.21 -16.15 -26.70
CA GLU A 53 29.96 -16.11 -28.16
C GLU A 53 29.43 -14.74 -28.63
N ARG A 54 28.73 -13.99 -27.76
CA ARG A 54 28.27 -12.62 -28.01
C ARG A 54 29.18 -11.52 -27.45
N ASN A 55 30.39 -11.84 -26.99
CA ASN A 55 31.37 -10.89 -26.42
C ASN A 55 30.87 -10.06 -25.22
N ALA A 56 29.91 -10.59 -24.45
CA ALA A 56 29.49 -9.98 -23.18
C ALA A 56 30.68 -9.85 -22.22
N LYS A 57 30.68 -8.83 -21.36
CA LYS A 57 31.74 -8.57 -20.37
C LYS A 57 31.41 -9.14 -18.99
N MET A 58 30.13 -9.22 -18.66
CA MET A 58 29.65 -9.72 -17.37
C MET A 58 28.33 -10.49 -17.53
N VAL A 59 28.20 -11.61 -16.80
CA VAL A 59 27.04 -12.49 -16.79
C VAL A 59 26.37 -12.49 -15.42
N PHE A 60 25.05 -12.31 -15.38
CA PHE A 60 24.27 -12.22 -14.15
C PHE A 60 23.36 -13.45 -14.01
N PHE A 61 23.64 -14.27 -13.01
CA PHE A 61 22.86 -15.44 -12.62
C PHE A 61 21.88 -15.12 -11.48
N PRO A 62 20.75 -15.83 -11.38
CA PRO A 62 19.72 -15.56 -10.36
C PRO A 62 20.11 -16.03 -8.95
N GLU A 63 19.21 -15.77 -8.01
CA GLU A 63 19.20 -16.42 -6.68
C GLU A 63 18.92 -17.92 -6.82
N CYS A 64 19.45 -18.74 -5.91
CA CYS A 64 19.36 -20.20 -5.93
C CYS A 64 19.87 -20.83 -7.24
N PHE A 65 20.84 -20.20 -7.93
CA PHE A 65 21.41 -20.74 -9.17
C PHE A 65 22.12 -22.09 -8.94
N ASP A 66 22.59 -22.32 -7.72
CA ASP A 66 23.17 -23.58 -7.26
C ASP A 66 22.12 -24.68 -7.24
N TYR A 67 21.06 -24.54 -6.44
CA TYR A 67 19.96 -25.50 -6.33
C TYR A 67 18.71 -24.91 -5.66
N VAL A 68 17.58 -25.59 -5.80
CA VAL A 68 16.32 -25.30 -5.10
C VAL A 68 15.79 -26.56 -4.42
N GLY A 69 16.07 -26.70 -3.11
CA GLY A 69 15.66 -27.86 -2.33
C GLY A 69 14.16 -27.94 -2.02
N GLU A 70 13.68 -29.15 -1.76
CA GLU A 70 12.30 -29.51 -1.44
C GLU A 70 12.00 -29.58 0.06
N SER A 71 13.03 -29.71 0.90
CA SER A 71 12.95 -29.83 2.36
C SER A 71 13.99 -28.93 3.04
N ARG A 72 13.80 -28.59 4.33
CA ARG A 72 14.77 -27.79 5.06
C ARG A 72 16.08 -28.54 5.25
N GLU A 73 15.97 -29.83 5.54
CA GLU A 73 17.06 -30.76 5.82
C GLU A 73 17.98 -30.89 4.59
N GLU A 74 17.39 -30.96 3.39
CA GLU A 74 18.13 -30.93 2.12
C GLU A 74 18.85 -29.60 1.88
N ASN A 75 18.20 -28.46 2.16
CA ASN A 75 18.86 -27.14 2.07
C ASN A 75 19.99 -26.95 3.11
N GLU A 76 19.98 -27.68 4.23
CA GLU A 76 21.09 -27.71 5.20
C GLU A 76 22.19 -28.72 4.81
N MET A 77 21.86 -29.79 4.07
CA MET A 77 22.82 -30.79 3.56
C MET A 77 23.57 -30.34 2.30
N LEU A 78 22.85 -29.81 1.29
CA LEU A 78 23.40 -29.37 0.00
C LEU A 78 24.16 -28.02 0.08
N ALA A 79 24.19 -27.39 1.25
CA ALA A 79 24.88 -26.11 1.45
C ALA A 79 26.39 -26.19 1.14
N LEU A 80 26.84 -25.31 0.26
CA LEU A 80 28.16 -25.30 -0.37
C LEU A 80 29.14 -24.36 0.36
N THR A 81 30.44 -24.50 0.11
CA THR A 81 31.45 -23.53 0.54
C THR A 81 31.92 -22.67 -0.63
N GLU A 82 32.28 -21.42 -0.36
CA GLU A 82 32.83 -20.49 -1.37
C GLU A 82 34.10 -21.06 -2.02
N SER A 83 34.92 -21.79 -1.24
CA SER A 83 36.13 -22.49 -1.69
C SER A 83 35.89 -23.92 -2.21
N GLY A 84 34.64 -24.38 -2.27
CA GLY A 84 34.29 -25.74 -2.70
C GLY A 84 34.34 -25.94 -4.22
N ASP A 85 34.47 -27.20 -4.64
CA ASP A 85 34.61 -27.59 -6.05
C ASP A 85 33.54 -26.98 -6.97
N TYR A 86 32.27 -27.02 -6.55
CA TYR A 86 31.15 -26.48 -7.33
C TYR A 86 31.35 -25.01 -7.72
N ILE A 87 31.78 -24.16 -6.79
CA ILE A 87 32.11 -22.75 -7.07
C ILE A 87 33.46 -22.65 -7.84
N GLY A 88 34.39 -23.57 -7.59
CA GLY A 88 35.60 -23.76 -8.40
C GLY A 88 35.30 -23.97 -9.90
N ARG A 89 34.27 -24.75 -10.25
CA ARG A 89 33.84 -24.94 -11.64
C ARG A 89 33.38 -23.64 -12.30
N TYR A 90 32.66 -22.77 -11.58
CA TYR A 90 32.33 -21.41 -12.07
C TYR A 90 33.57 -20.54 -12.23
N ARG A 91 34.56 -20.61 -11.31
CA ARG A 91 35.85 -19.90 -11.46
C ARG A 91 36.64 -20.37 -12.69
N ASN A 92 36.58 -21.66 -13.02
CA ASN A 92 37.17 -22.20 -14.24
C ASN A 92 36.50 -21.58 -15.47
N CYS A 93 35.17 -21.66 -15.58
CA CYS A 93 34.44 -21.03 -16.69
C CYS A 93 34.66 -19.51 -16.80
N ALA A 94 34.81 -18.80 -15.67
CA ALA A 94 35.14 -17.37 -15.65
C ALA A 94 36.51 -17.08 -16.32
N ARG A 95 37.52 -17.94 -16.07
CA ARG A 95 38.85 -17.87 -16.70
C ARG A 95 38.80 -18.31 -18.16
N ASP A 96 38.26 -19.50 -18.43
CA ASP A 96 38.26 -20.13 -19.75
C ASP A 96 37.52 -19.29 -20.79
N TYR A 97 36.47 -18.59 -20.35
CA TYR A 97 35.72 -17.66 -21.20
C TYR A 97 36.14 -16.20 -21.02
N GLY A 98 36.95 -15.84 -20.03
CA GLY A 98 37.31 -14.44 -19.75
C GLY A 98 36.08 -13.56 -19.46
N LEU A 99 35.23 -14.00 -18.53
CA LEU A 99 33.95 -13.39 -18.18
C LEU A 99 33.91 -13.04 -16.69
N TRP A 100 33.39 -11.85 -16.35
CA TRP A 100 32.98 -11.56 -14.97
C TRP A 100 31.64 -12.23 -14.68
N LEU A 101 31.49 -12.84 -13.50
CA LEU A 101 30.28 -13.53 -13.08
C LEU A 101 29.67 -12.87 -11.85
N SER A 102 28.36 -12.61 -11.90
CA SER A 102 27.52 -12.26 -10.76
C SER A 102 26.65 -13.48 -10.42
N LEU A 103 27.10 -14.29 -9.47
CA LEU A 103 26.45 -15.52 -9.02
C LEU A 103 25.45 -15.20 -7.91
N GLY A 104 24.18 -15.01 -8.29
CA GLY A 104 23.21 -14.18 -7.58
C GLY A 104 22.68 -14.64 -6.21
N GLY A 105 23.13 -15.77 -5.69
CA GLY A 105 22.67 -16.32 -4.42
C GLY A 105 22.87 -17.83 -4.40
N PHE A 106 23.91 -18.31 -3.72
CA PHE A 106 24.09 -19.72 -3.38
C PHE A 106 23.95 -19.94 -1.87
N HIS A 107 23.66 -21.17 -1.47
CA HIS A 107 23.45 -21.54 -0.07
C HIS A 107 24.80 -21.82 0.61
N GLU A 108 25.46 -20.76 1.09
CA GLU A 108 26.78 -20.81 1.71
C GLU A 108 26.72 -21.37 3.14
N LYS A 109 27.41 -22.49 3.37
CA LYS A 109 27.49 -23.17 4.66
C LYS A 109 28.22 -22.33 5.72
N ASP A 110 27.62 -22.19 6.91
CA ASP A 110 28.30 -21.55 8.05
C ASP A 110 29.38 -22.48 8.61
N LEU A 111 30.65 -22.14 8.34
CA LEU A 111 31.83 -22.89 8.82
C LEU A 111 31.96 -22.92 10.36
N SER A 112 31.25 -22.08 11.10
CA SER A 112 31.21 -22.16 12.56
C SER A 112 30.25 -23.24 13.08
N GLY A 113 29.35 -23.76 12.24
CA GLY A 113 28.29 -24.70 12.64
C GLY A 113 27.23 -24.12 13.60
N LEU A 114 27.33 -22.84 13.98
CA LEU A 114 26.44 -22.20 14.95
C LEU A 114 25.14 -21.64 14.33
N ARG A 115 25.03 -21.65 12.99
CA ARG A 115 23.88 -21.09 12.26
C ARG A 115 23.56 -21.90 11.01
N LYS A 116 22.42 -21.58 10.42
CA LYS A 116 21.92 -22.10 9.13
C LYS A 116 22.74 -21.50 7.97
N PRO A 117 22.71 -22.11 6.76
CA PRO A 117 23.34 -21.53 5.57
C PRO A 117 22.93 -20.08 5.30
N PHE A 118 23.82 -19.31 4.68
CA PHE A 118 23.54 -17.96 4.21
C PHE A 118 23.12 -18.00 2.74
N ASN A 119 22.21 -17.12 2.35
CA ASN A 119 21.93 -16.85 0.95
C ASN A 119 22.95 -15.79 0.46
N THR A 120 23.95 -16.22 -0.31
CA THR A 120 25.16 -15.44 -0.61
C THR A 120 25.32 -15.17 -2.10
N HIS A 121 25.29 -13.88 -2.46
CA HIS A 121 25.66 -13.38 -3.78
C HIS A 121 27.17 -13.20 -3.86
N LEU A 122 27.78 -13.71 -4.93
CA LEU A 122 29.22 -13.69 -5.17
C LEU A 122 29.51 -12.99 -6.51
N ILE A 123 30.50 -12.08 -6.54
CA ILE A 123 31.08 -11.56 -7.79
C ILE A 123 32.48 -12.16 -7.96
N ILE A 124 32.71 -12.78 -9.10
CA ILE A 124 33.98 -13.38 -9.55
C ILE A 124 34.43 -12.63 -10.82
N ASP A 125 35.72 -12.39 -10.98
CA ASP A 125 36.29 -11.79 -12.19
C ASP A 125 36.75 -12.82 -13.25
N ASP A 126 37.24 -12.30 -14.38
CA ASP A 126 37.82 -13.05 -15.50
C ASP A 126 39.11 -13.84 -15.14
N ARG A 127 39.57 -13.77 -13.89
CA ARG A 127 40.69 -14.54 -13.34
C ARG A 127 40.25 -15.61 -12.34
N GLY A 128 38.95 -15.71 -12.06
CA GLY A 128 38.42 -16.57 -11.01
C GLY A 128 38.60 -16.01 -9.59
N GLU A 129 39.05 -14.75 -9.44
CA GLU A 129 39.23 -14.11 -8.14
C GLU A 129 37.90 -13.55 -7.62
N THR A 130 37.59 -13.80 -6.35
CA THR A 130 36.43 -13.24 -5.67
C THR A 130 36.60 -11.73 -5.46
N ARG A 131 35.70 -10.92 -6.03
CA ARG A 131 35.71 -9.44 -5.94
C ARG A 131 34.66 -8.87 -5.01
N GLY A 132 33.62 -9.63 -4.67
CA GLY A 132 32.61 -9.24 -3.68
C GLY A 132 31.82 -10.44 -3.15
N ILE A 133 31.52 -10.42 -1.85
CA ILE A 133 30.66 -11.40 -1.17
C ILE A 133 29.59 -10.60 -0.43
N TYR A 134 28.31 -10.86 -0.74
CA TYR A 134 27.17 -10.22 -0.10
C TYR A 134 26.22 -11.29 0.45
N LYS A 135 25.86 -11.18 1.74
CA LYS A 135 24.93 -12.11 2.39
C LYS A 135 23.60 -11.41 2.59
N LYS A 136 22.52 -12.00 2.07
CA LYS A 136 21.16 -11.41 2.01
C LYS A 136 20.74 -10.79 3.34
N LEU A 137 20.38 -9.51 3.31
CA LEU A 137 20.04 -8.77 4.53
C LEU A 137 18.59 -9.03 4.94
N HIS A 138 17.67 -9.03 3.96
CA HIS A 138 16.24 -9.21 4.20
C HIS A 138 15.80 -10.60 3.71
N LEU A 139 15.59 -11.53 4.65
CA LEU A 139 15.02 -12.84 4.36
C LEU A 139 13.51 -12.73 4.08
N PHE A 140 13.02 -13.52 3.13
CA PHE A 140 11.61 -13.56 2.75
C PHE A 140 10.81 -14.47 3.68
N ASP A 141 10.10 -13.86 4.62
CA ASP A 141 9.22 -14.55 5.56
C ASP A 141 7.75 -14.26 5.20
N LEU A 142 7.07 -15.23 4.57
CA LEU A 142 5.66 -15.18 4.21
C LEU A 142 4.88 -16.34 4.85
N ASP A 143 3.94 -16.02 5.72
CA ASP A 143 3.04 -16.98 6.37
C ASP A 143 1.58 -16.56 6.17
N ILE A 144 0.90 -17.19 5.21
CA ILE A 144 -0.53 -16.99 4.95
C ILE A 144 -1.27 -18.28 5.36
N PRO A 145 -1.93 -18.31 6.54
CA PRO A 145 -2.59 -19.50 7.06
C PRO A 145 -3.54 -20.15 6.04
N GLY A 146 -3.33 -21.44 5.79
CA GLY A 146 -4.14 -22.22 4.84
C GLY A 146 -3.97 -21.87 3.36
N LYS A 147 -2.94 -21.10 2.96
CA LYS A 147 -2.63 -20.80 1.56
C LYS A 147 -1.18 -21.06 1.17
N VAL A 148 -0.24 -20.33 1.76
CA VAL A 148 1.20 -20.39 1.42
C VAL A 148 2.03 -20.12 2.67
N ARG A 149 2.98 -21.01 2.97
CA ARG A 149 4.05 -20.77 3.94
C ARG A 149 5.39 -20.90 3.23
N LEU A 150 6.17 -19.83 3.23
CA LEU A 150 7.56 -19.81 2.79
C LEU A 150 8.32 -18.85 3.71
N ILE A 151 9.04 -19.40 4.68
CA ILE A 151 9.76 -18.62 5.69
C ILE A 151 11.25 -18.90 5.55
N GLU A 152 11.96 -18.04 4.82
CA GLU A 152 13.40 -18.17 4.57
C GLU A 152 14.20 -18.13 5.88
N SER A 153 13.74 -17.43 6.92
CA SER A 153 14.39 -17.48 8.24
C SER A 153 14.22 -18.81 8.98
N GLU A 154 13.38 -19.75 8.49
CA GLU A 154 13.34 -21.13 9.00
C GLU A 154 14.51 -21.99 8.48
N PHE A 155 15.14 -21.66 7.34
CA PHE A 155 16.24 -22.46 6.76
C PHE A 155 17.51 -21.66 6.38
N SER A 156 17.51 -20.33 6.47
CA SER A 156 18.67 -19.49 6.18
C SER A 156 18.99 -18.44 7.24
N SER A 157 20.25 -17.98 7.25
CA SER A 157 20.79 -16.94 8.12
C SER A 157 20.87 -15.59 7.40
N ARG A 158 20.46 -14.51 8.07
CA ARG A 158 20.57 -13.14 7.54
C ARG A 158 21.99 -12.60 7.63
N GLY A 159 22.38 -11.80 6.65
CA GLY A 159 23.60 -11.00 6.66
C GLY A 159 23.58 -9.89 7.73
N ASN A 160 24.75 -9.30 7.96
CA ASN A 160 24.99 -8.29 9.01
C ASN A 160 25.87 -7.11 8.57
N GLU A 161 26.23 -7.03 7.28
CA GLU A 161 27.08 -5.96 6.72
C GLU A 161 26.59 -5.59 5.31
N ILE A 162 26.64 -4.30 4.98
CA ILE A 162 26.36 -3.80 3.63
C ILE A 162 27.70 -3.59 2.91
N LEU A 163 28.01 -4.45 1.94
CA LEU A 163 29.20 -4.31 1.09
C LEU A 163 29.09 -3.04 0.23
N LYS A 164 30.20 -2.35 -0.07
CA LYS A 164 30.18 -1.25 -1.05
C LYS A 164 30.06 -1.76 -2.49
N PRO A 165 29.57 -0.95 -3.45
CA PRO A 165 29.54 -1.34 -4.86
C PRO A 165 30.91 -1.81 -5.37
N VAL A 166 30.94 -2.95 -6.06
CA VAL A 166 32.15 -3.56 -6.61
C VAL A 166 32.50 -2.88 -7.93
N CYS A 167 33.76 -2.50 -8.13
CA CYS A 167 34.23 -1.93 -9.40
C CYS A 167 34.43 -3.06 -10.42
N THR A 168 33.74 -2.99 -11.58
CA THR A 168 33.71 -4.04 -12.62
C THR A 168 33.88 -3.44 -14.03
N PRO A 169 34.11 -4.25 -15.08
CA PRO A 169 34.16 -3.78 -16.48
C PRO A 169 32.85 -3.21 -17.05
N VAL A 170 31.74 -3.27 -16.30
CA VAL A 170 30.44 -2.68 -16.66
C VAL A 170 30.06 -1.51 -15.74
N GLY A 171 30.96 -1.09 -14.85
CA GLY A 171 30.75 -0.02 -13.87
C GLY A 171 30.72 -0.53 -12.42
N ASN A 172 30.14 0.28 -11.52
CA ASN A 172 30.07 -0.04 -10.10
C ASN A 172 28.79 -0.83 -9.80
N VAL A 173 28.93 -2.12 -9.49
CA VAL A 173 27.83 -3.06 -9.28
C VAL A 173 27.51 -3.18 -7.80
N ALA A 174 26.30 -2.79 -7.41
CA ALA A 174 25.75 -3.01 -6.08
C ALA A 174 25.04 -4.37 -5.99
N MET A 175 25.42 -5.15 -4.99
CA MET A 175 24.94 -6.52 -4.75
C MET A 175 23.71 -6.52 -3.83
N SER A 176 22.66 -7.26 -4.17
CA SER A 176 21.43 -7.43 -3.37
C SER A 176 20.69 -8.66 -3.87
N ILE A 177 19.82 -9.29 -3.06
CA ILE A 177 19.14 -10.53 -3.45
C ILE A 177 17.63 -10.42 -3.21
N CYS A 178 16.86 -10.63 -4.28
CA CYS A 178 15.43 -10.93 -4.26
C CYS A 178 14.57 -9.97 -3.43
N TYR A 179 14.30 -10.31 -2.17
CA TYR A 179 13.46 -9.53 -1.25
C TYR A 179 14.09 -8.18 -0.85
N ASP A 180 15.43 -8.05 -0.94
CA ASP A 180 16.15 -6.78 -0.77
C ASP A 180 15.61 -5.66 -1.71
N LEU A 181 15.02 -6.02 -2.85
CA LEU A 181 14.33 -5.11 -3.79
C LEU A 181 13.25 -4.25 -3.13
N ARG A 182 12.60 -4.71 -2.05
CA ARG A 182 11.53 -3.98 -1.38
C ARG A 182 12.02 -2.79 -0.53
N PHE A 183 13.31 -2.73 -0.22
CA PHE A 183 13.87 -1.76 0.73
C PHE A 183 14.62 -0.64 -0.03
N ALA A 184 13.94 0.51 -0.19
CA ALA A 184 14.45 1.67 -0.95
C ALA A 184 15.76 2.21 -0.36
N GLU A 185 15.85 2.20 0.97
CA GLU A 185 16.97 2.64 1.79
C GLU A 185 18.30 2.03 1.35
N LEU A 186 18.27 0.75 0.98
CA LEU A 186 19.43 0.00 0.53
C LEU A 186 19.89 0.44 -0.87
N ALA A 187 18.96 0.56 -1.82
CA ALA A 187 19.20 1.08 -3.17
C ALA A 187 19.75 2.52 -3.15
N LEU A 188 19.16 3.38 -2.31
CA LEU A 188 19.58 4.76 -2.11
C LEU A 188 20.99 4.85 -1.49
N TRP A 189 21.31 3.99 -0.52
CA TRP A 189 22.66 3.94 0.07
C TRP A 189 23.71 3.50 -0.96
N TYR A 190 23.40 2.52 -1.81
CA TYR A 190 24.27 2.12 -2.92
C TYR A 190 24.53 3.27 -3.89
N ARG A 191 23.48 4.03 -4.24
CA ARG A 191 23.61 5.21 -5.09
C ARG A 191 24.45 6.33 -4.46
N MET A 192 24.37 6.53 -3.14
CA MET A 192 25.27 7.44 -2.40
C MET A 192 26.72 6.93 -2.39
N ASN A 193 26.93 5.61 -2.36
CA ASN A 193 28.27 4.98 -2.44
C ASN A 193 28.76 4.76 -3.88
N GLY A 194 28.19 5.47 -4.87
CA GLY A 194 28.71 5.52 -6.24
C GLY A 194 28.32 4.36 -7.14
N ALA A 195 27.23 3.64 -6.86
CA ALA A 195 26.71 2.61 -7.76
C ALA A 195 26.34 3.17 -9.15
N HIS A 196 26.56 2.35 -10.18
CA HIS A 196 26.10 2.54 -11.55
C HIS A 196 25.03 1.50 -11.93
N ILE A 197 25.18 0.28 -11.41
CA ILE A 197 24.24 -0.83 -11.57
C ILE A 197 23.78 -1.26 -10.17
N LEU A 198 22.47 -1.46 -9.99
CA LEU A 198 21.90 -2.24 -8.89
C LEU A 198 21.55 -3.63 -9.40
N THR A 199 21.78 -4.67 -8.62
CA THR A 199 21.42 -6.04 -8.99
C THR A 199 20.35 -6.60 -8.08
N TYR A 200 19.38 -7.32 -8.66
CA TYR A 200 18.38 -8.10 -7.91
C TYR A 200 18.20 -9.49 -8.51
N PRO A 201 19.22 -10.37 -8.46
CA PRO A 201 19.03 -11.81 -8.62
C PRO A 201 17.89 -12.33 -7.73
N ALA A 202 16.96 -13.12 -8.27
CA ALA A 202 15.76 -13.53 -7.52
C ALA A 202 15.12 -14.87 -7.93
N ALA A 203 14.63 -15.59 -6.91
CA ALA A 203 13.66 -16.67 -7.02
C ALA A 203 12.26 -16.15 -6.64
N PHE A 204 11.81 -15.12 -7.36
CA PHE A 204 10.65 -14.31 -7.01
C PHE A 204 9.34 -15.09 -7.23
N THR A 205 8.44 -15.11 -6.24
CA THR A 205 7.22 -15.94 -6.29
C THR A 205 6.20 -15.41 -7.30
N VAL A 206 5.64 -16.30 -8.14
CA VAL A 206 4.75 -15.98 -9.28
C VAL A 206 3.71 -14.90 -8.96
N ASN A 207 2.90 -15.10 -7.91
CA ASN A 207 1.81 -14.18 -7.54
C ASN A 207 2.31 -12.77 -7.18
N THR A 208 3.46 -12.66 -6.52
CA THR A 208 4.02 -11.34 -6.19
C THR A 208 4.83 -10.76 -7.34
N GLY A 209 5.33 -11.60 -8.25
CA GLY A 209 6.02 -11.23 -9.46
C GLY A 209 5.11 -10.50 -10.45
N LEU A 210 4.00 -11.15 -10.83
CA LEU A 210 2.93 -10.58 -11.67
C LEU A 210 2.50 -9.16 -11.23
N ALA A 211 2.40 -8.92 -9.92
CA ALA A 211 1.90 -7.66 -9.37
C ALA A 211 2.99 -6.59 -9.12
N HIS A 212 4.26 -6.97 -8.92
CA HIS A 212 5.26 -6.04 -8.37
C HIS A 212 6.67 -6.11 -8.98
N TRP A 213 7.03 -7.14 -9.77
CA TRP A 213 8.42 -7.37 -10.19
C TRP A 213 8.96 -6.21 -11.03
N GLU A 214 8.36 -5.97 -12.20
CA GLU A 214 8.72 -4.87 -13.09
C GLU A 214 8.58 -3.51 -12.37
N THR A 215 7.45 -3.30 -11.69
CA THR A 215 7.12 -2.06 -10.98
C THR A 215 8.19 -1.65 -9.97
N LEU A 216 8.67 -2.60 -9.16
CA LEU A 216 9.73 -2.33 -8.17
C LEU A 216 11.09 -2.12 -8.83
N LEU A 217 11.46 -2.94 -9.82
CA LEU A 217 12.73 -2.80 -10.53
C LEU A 217 12.83 -1.43 -11.22
N ARG A 218 11.76 -0.99 -11.87
CA ARG A 218 11.67 0.33 -12.50
C ARG A 218 11.68 1.46 -11.47
N ALA A 219 10.99 1.32 -10.34
CA ALA A 219 11.06 2.29 -9.25
C ALA A 219 12.50 2.46 -8.71
N ARG A 220 13.26 1.36 -8.52
CA ARG A 220 14.68 1.44 -8.12
C ARG A 220 15.55 2.13 -9.16
N ALA A 221 15.32 1.86 -10.45
CA ALA A 221 16.06 2.47 -11.53
C ALA A 221 15.87 4.00 -11.55
N ILE A 222 14.60 4.45 -11.50
CA ILE A 222 14.21 5.87 -11.51
C ILE A 222 14.71 6.61 -10.25
N GLU A 223 14.44 6.10 -9.06
CA GLU A 223 14.72 6.85 -7.81
C GLU A 223 16.22 6.99 -7.50
N THR A 224 17.03 6.10 -8.06
CA THR A 224 18.50 6.08 -7.92
C THR A 224 19.24 6.62 -9.14
N GLN A 225 18.63 6.60 -10.33
CA GLN A 225 19.30 6.83 -11.60
C GLN A 225 20.49 5.88 -11.77
N CYS A 226 20.23 4.58 -11.58
CA CYS A 226 21.13 3.48 -11.86
C CYS A 226 20.48 2.57 -12.90
N TYR A 227 21.30 1.83 -13.65
CA TYR A 227 20.78 0.63 -14.30
C TYR A 227 20.35 -0.38 -13.24
N VAL A 228 19.29 -1.14 -13.51
CA VAL A 228 18.85 -2.24 -12.65
C VAL A 228 18.91 -3.54 -13.44
N VAL A 229 19.63 -4.52 -12.92
CA VAL A 229 19.89 -5.81 -13.58
C VAL A 229 19.33 -6.93 -12.70
N ALA A 230 18.30 -7.62 -13.18
CA ALA A 230 17.57 -8.60 -12.40
C ALA A 230 17.52 -9.95 -13.12
N ALA A 231 18.43 -10.85 -12.74
CA ALA A 231 18.41 -12.25 -13.17
C ALA A 231 17.34 -13.01 -12.38
N ALA A 232 16.54 -13.84 -13.03
CA ALA A 232 15.38 -14.49 -12.41
C ALA A 232 15.43 -16.01 -12.54
N GLN A 233 15.01 -16.71 -11.49
CA GLN A 233 14.52 -18.09 -11.65
C GLN A 233 13.15 -18.05 -12.34
N THR A 234 12.87 -19.02 -13.20
CA THR A 234 11.56 -19.20 -13.84
C THR A 234 11.00 -20.60 -13.65
N GLY A 235 9.72 -20.80 -13.97
CA GLY A 235 9.09 -22.11 -14.05
C GLY A 235 8.89 -22.80 -12.70
N LYS A 236 8.73 -24.13 -12.74
CA LYS A 236 8.52 -24.99 -11.57
C LYS A 236 9.83 -25.70 -11.20
N HIS A 237 10.28 -25.53 -9.97
CA HIS A 237 11.52 -26.12 -9.45
C HIS A 237 11.27 -27.51 -8.85
N ASN A 238 10.16 -27.65 -8.13
CA ASN A 238 9.65 -28.87 -7.52
C ASN A 238 8.14 -28.67 -7.24
N ASP A 239 7.46 -29.64 -6.62
CA ASP A 239 6.03 -29.56 -6.34
C ASP A 239 5.60 -28.43 -5.39
N LYS A 240 6.54 -27.83 -4.65
CA LYS A 240 6.27 -26.80 -3.63
C LYS A 240 6.69 -25.40 -4.06
N ARG A 241 7.58 -25.26 -5.06
CA ARG A 241 8.23 -23.98 -5.40
C ARG A 241 8.24 -23.72 -6.91
N SER A 242 7.80 -22.53 -7.30
CA SER A 242 7.81 -22.02 -8.67
C SER A 242 8.09 -20.52 -8.67
N SER A 243 8.86 -20.05 -9.66
CA SER A 243 9.33 -18.67 -9.75
C SER A 243 8.80 -17.96 -10.99
N TYR A 244 8.72 -16.63 -10.94
CA TYR A 244 8.06 -15.79 -11.94
C TYR A 244 8.81 -15.65 -13.28
N GLY A 245 10.11 -15.86 -13.32
CA GLY A 245 10.92 -15.49 -14.47
C GLY A 245 10.92 -13.98 -14.72
N HIS A 246 10.78 -13.59 -15.99
CA HIS A 246 10.85 -12.21 -16.46
C HIS A 246 12.14 -11.49 -15.99
N ALA A 247 13.29 -12.16 -16.13
CA ALA A 247 14.61 -11.55 -15.95
C ALA A 247 14.79 -10.35 -16.88
N MET A 248 15.31 -9.23 -16.39
CA MET A 248 15.30 -7.97 -17.14
C MET A 248 16.43 -7.01 -16.79
N VAL A 249 16.63 -6.03 -17.68
CA VAL A 249 17.46 -4.84 -17.48
C VAL A 249 16.61 -3.59 -17.65
N VAL A 250 16.70 -2.68 -16.68
CA VAL A 250 16.06 -1.36 -16.71
C VAL A 250 17.15 -0.28 -16.76
N ASP A 251 16.94 0.76 -17.56
CA ASP A 251 17.83 1.92 -17.65
C ASP A 251 17.62 2.95 -16.51
N PRO A 252 18.54 3.92 -16.31
CA PRO A 252 18.42 4.99 -15.32
C PRO A 252 17.20 5.92 -15.45
N TRP A 253 16.41 5.81 -16.52
CA TRP A 253 15.18 6.56 -16.76
C TRP A 253 13.92 5.74 -16.45
N GLY A 254 14.06 4.44 -16.20
CA GLY A 254 12.95 3.53 -15.92
C GLY A 254 12.38 2.84 -17.16
N THR A 255 13.11 2.81 -18.29
CA THR A 255 12.76 2.02 -19.47
C THR A 255 13.28 0.59 -19.30
N VAL A 256 12.45 -0.42 -19.57
CA VAL A 256 12.94 -1.81 -19.70
C VAL A 256 13.64 -1.91 -21.06
N VAL A 257 14.94 -2.20 -21.05
CA VAL A 257 15.79 -2.24 -22.27
C VAL A 257 16.12 -3.67 -22.72
N ALA A 258 15.95 -4.65 -21.84
CA ALA A 258 16.03 -6.08 -22.17
C ALA A 258 15.17 -6.88 -21.20
N GLN A 259 14.50 -7.95 -21.68
CA GLN A 259 13.63 -8.80 -20.86
C GLN A 259 13.55 -10.22 -21.46
N CYS A 260 13.53 -11.24 -20.60
CA CYS A 260 13.21 -12.63 -20.97
C CYS A 260 11.69 -12.87 -20.94
N SER A 261 11.26 -13.90 -21.67
CA SER A 261 9.93 -14.53 -21.60
C SER A 261 9.73 -15.26 -20.26
N ASP A 262 8.84 -16.26 -20.23
CA ASP A 262 8.66 -17.22 -19.15
C ASP A 262 9.60 -18.46 -19.25
N THR A 263 10.26 -18.68 -20.39
CA THR A 263 11.13 -19.84 -20.66
C THR A 263 12.58 -19.68 -20.17
N ILE A 264 13.35 -20.77 -20.11
CA ILE A 264 14.79 -20.75 -19.82
C ILE A 264 15.55 -20.14 -21.01
N ASP A 265 16.14 -18.95 -20.84
CA ASP A 265 17.00 -18.27 -21.83
C ASP A 265 17.82 -17.15 -21.15
N MET A 266 18.38 -16.22 -21.93
CA MET A 266 19.06 -15.02 -21.43
C MET A 266 18.81 -13.80 -22.32
N CYS A 267 18.61 -12.64 -21.69
CA CYS A 267 18.52 -11.35 -22.36
C CYS A 267 19.85 -10.60 -22.31
N PHE A 268 20.06 -9.67 -23.26
CA PHE A 268 21.31 -8.94 -23.44
C PHE A 268 21.03 -7.43 -23.48
N ALA A 269 21.90 -6.62 -22.85
CA ALA A 269 21.76 -5.17 -22.83
C ALA A 269 23.13 -4.47 -22.91
N GLU A 270 23.17 -3.27 -23.51
CA GLU A 270 24.34 -2.40 -23.46
C GLU A 270 24.25 -1.45 -22.25
N ILE A 271 25.26 -1.49 -21.38
CA ILE A 271 25.43 -0.51 -20.30
C ILE A 271 26.30 0.64 -20.82
N THR A 272 25.79 1.87 -20.69
CA THR A 272 26.50 3.10 -21.10
C THR A 272 26.57 4.09 -19.94
N LEU A 273 27.77 4.33 -19.42
CA LEU A 273 27.96 5.23 -18.27
C LEU A 273 27.73 6.71 -18.60
N ASN A 274 27.93 7.12 -19.86
CA ASN A 274 27.66 8.49 -20.32
C ASN A 274 26.18 8.85 -20.19
N TYR A 275 25.28 8.02 -20.76
CA TYR A 275 23.84 8.19 -20.64
C TYR A 275 23.38 8.25 -19.16
N LEU A 276 23.88 7.35 -18.33
CA LEU A 276 23.64 7.36 -16.88
C LEU A 276 24.10 8.67 -16.22
N ASN A 277 25.25 9.22 -16.63
CA ASN A 277 25.77 10.49 -16.12
C ASN A 277 25.01 11.71 -16.68
N GLU A 278 24.46 11.63 -17.89
CA GLU A 278 23.61 12.66 -18.49
C GLU A 278 22.25 12.74 -17.80
N ILE A 279 21.57 11.61 -17.58
CA ILE A 279 20.33 11.55 -16.81
C ILE A 279 20.52 12.14 -15.39
N ARG A 280 21.65 11.84 -14.75
CA ARG A 280 22.04 12.40 -13.43
C ARG A 280 22.35 13.90 -13.46
N LYS A 281 22.69 14.50 -14.61
CA LYS A 281 22.88 15.95 -14.80
C LYS A 281 21.56 16.66 -15.11
N LEU A 282 20.78 16.10 -16.05
CA LEU A 282 19.52 16.67 -16.55
C LEU A 282 18.44 16.69 -15.47
N GLN A 283 18.39 15.65 -14.63
CA GLN A 283 17.45 15.54 -13.52
C GLN A 283 18.21 15.17 -12.24
N PRO A 284 18.87 16.12 -11.54
CA PRO A 284 19.79 15.81 -10.45
C PRO A 284 19.05 15.50 -9.13
N VAL A 285 18.20 14.47 -9.11
CA VAL A 285 17.28 14.16 -7.99
C VAL A 285 17.99 13.99 -6.66
N PHE A 286 19.24 13.51 -6.66
CA PHE A 286 20.05 13.36 -5.44
C PHE A 286 20.52 14.68 -4.85
N ASN A 287 20.71 15.72 -5.65
CA ASN A 287 21.05 17.07 -5.17
C ASN A 287 19.81 17.76 -4.58
N HIS A 288 18.61 17.38 -5.04
CA HIS A 288 17.33 17.92 -4.56
C HIS A 288 16.80 17.21 -3.30
N ARG A 289 17.49 16.19 -2.76
CA ARG A 289 17.06 15.47 -1.54
C ARG A 289 17.23 16.36 -0.31
N ARG A 290 16.13 16.65 0.37
CA ARG A 290 16.06 17.48 1.60
C ARG A 290 16.63 16.77 2.82
N SER A 291 17.95 16.58 2.81
CA SER A 291 18.75 15.98 3.91
C SER A 291 18.69 16.77 5.24
N ASP A 292 18.15 17.98 5.19
CA ASP A 292 17.78 18.86 6.30
C ASP A 292 16.42 18.54 6.94
N LEU A 293 15.52 17.89 6.21
CA LEU A 293 14.21 17.44 6.71
C LEU A 293 14.18 15.93 7.01
N TYR A 294 14.84 15.12 6.19
CA TYR A 294 14.93 13.67 6.35
C TYR A 294 16.26 13.16 5.79
N SER A 295 16.94 12.26 6.52
CA SER A 295 18.25 11.73 6.11
C SER A 295 18.26 10.20 6.12
N LEU A 296 19.05 9.60 5.23
CA LEU A 296 19.21 8.15 5.13
C LEU A 296 20.23 7.66 6.17
N ILE A 297 19.73 7.12 7.28
CA ILE A 297 20.54 6.70 8.42
C ILE A 297 21.02 5.25 8.23
N VAL A 298 22.31 5.06 7.92
CA VAL A 298 22.94 3.73 7.81
C VAL A 298 24.11 3.60 8.77
N VAL A 299 23.92 2.78 9.81
CA VAL A 299 24.82 2.68 10.97
C VAL A 299 25.82 1.52 10.79
N GLN A 300 26.69 1.65 9.79
CA GLN A 300 27.74 0.67 9.47
C GLN A 300 28.84 0.67 10.55
N ARG A 301 29.22 -0.52 11.05
CA ARG A 301 30.46 -0.70 11.83
C ARG A 301 31.63 -0.70 10.85
N ASN A 302 32.61 0.17 11.05
CA ASN A 302 33.83 0.17 10.26
C ASN A 302 35.00 -0.47 11.02
N LYS A 303 35.99 -0.98 10.27
CA LYS A 303 37.28 -1.37 10.84
C LYS A 303 38.00 -0.12 11.37
N ILE A 304 38.65 -0.29 12.52
CA ILE A 304 39.52 0.71 13.14
C ILE A 304 40.77 0.84 12.23
N GLY A 305 41.16 2.07 11.90
CA GLY A 305 42.36 2.39 11.13
C GLY A 305 43.65 2.07 11.90
N LYS A 306 44.79 2.13 11.20
CA LYS A 306 46.14 2.06 11.81
C LYS A 306 46.75 3.45 12.08
N GLU A 307 45.96 4.50 11.90
CA GLU A 307 46.38 5.90 12.00
C GLU A 307 45.78 6.54 13.25
N MET A 308 46.48 7.51 13.83
CA MET A 308 46.03 8.24 15.03
C MET A 308 44.72 9.00 14.75
N TYR A 309 43.80 9.02 15.72
CA TYR A 309 42.56 9.78 15.63
C TYR A 309 42.72 11.14 16.32
N THR A 310 42.26 12.22 15.71
CA THR A 310 42.34 13.56 16.29
C THR A 310 41.17 13.84 17.22
N PHE A 311 41.45 14.20 18.47
CA PHE A 311 40.48 14.69 19.46
C PHE A 311 40.86 16.10 19.90
N GLY A 312 40.33 17.11 19.22
CA GLY A 312 40.73 18.51 19.40
C GLY A 312 42.19 18.70 19.00
N ASN A 313 43.05 18.96 19.98
CA ASN A 313 44.51 19.07 19.81
C ASN A 313 45.27 17.79 20.25
N HIS A 314 44.56 16.73 20.64
CA HIS A 314 45.14 15.48 21.14
C HIS A 314 45.08 14.38 20.08
N ASN A 315 46.07 13.49 20.08
CA ASN A 315 46.11 12.31 19.21
C ASN A 315 45.78 11.06 20.03
N ILE A 316 44.69 10.39 19.68
CA ILE A 316 44.21 9.15 20.29
C ILE A 316 44.78 7.96 19.52
N PRO A 317 45.55 7.05 20.16
CA PRO A 317 46.07 5.85 19.51
C PRO A 317 44.94 4.87 19.11
N PRO A 318 45.09 4.11 17.99
CA PRO A 318 44.14 3.07 17.59
C PRO A 318 43.81 2.06 18.70
N GLU A 319 44.80 1.70 19.52
CA GLU A 319 44.69 0.75 20.63
C GLU A 319 43.83 1.25 21.81
N HIS A 320 43.48 2.53 21.87
CA HIS A 320 42.53 3.07 22.85
C HIS A 320 41.09 3.18 22.29
N VAL A 321 40.87 2.85 21.01
CA VAL A 321 39.57 2.92 20.32
C VAL A 321 38.92 1.54 20.31
N PHE A 322 37.69 1.44 20.81
CA PHE A 322 36.94 0.16 20.89
C PHE A 322 35.79 0.06 19.88
N TYR A 323 35.37 1.19 19.28
CA TYR A 323 34.31 1.23 18.28
C TYR A 323 34.57 2.32 17.23
N ARG A 324 34.21 2.03 15.97
CA ARG A 324 34.16 3.00 14.88
C ARG A 324 32.96 2.74 13.95
N SER A 325 32.30 3.80 13.52
CA SER A 325 31.23 3.81 12.51
C SER A 325 31.66 4.59 11.25
N THR A 326 30.73 5.10 10.45
CA THR A 326 31.02 5.95 9.27
C THR A 326 31.59 7.29 9.66
N TYR A 327 31.01 7.95 10.67
CA TYR A 327 31.38 9.32 11.06
C TYR A 327 31.87 9.44 12.50
N THR A 328 31.78 8.40 13.33
CA THR A 328 32.10 8.45 14.77
C THR A 328 33.18 7.43 15.14
N PHE A 329 34.03 7.77 16.12
CA PHE A 329 34.90 6.84 16.83
C PHE A 329 34.66 6.94 18.35
N CYS A 330 34.91 5.84 19.07
CA CYS A 330 34.65 5.73 20.52
C CYS A 330 35.88 5.17 21.22
N PHE A 331 36.31 5.85 22.28
CA PHE A 331 37.56 5.58 22.99
C PHE A 331 37.38 5.73 24.51
N VAL A 332 38.24 5.07 25.27
CA VAL A 332 38.22 5.12 26.74
C VAL A 332 38.78 6.45 27.26
N ASN A 333 38.18 7.03 28.31
CA ASN A 333 38.61 8.33 28.83
C ASN A 333 39.92 8.19 29.64
N ARG A 334 40.91 9.07 29.41
CA ARG A 334 42.19 9.07 30.15
C ARG A 334 42.03 9.44 31.64
N ARG A 335 40.95 10.12 32.01
CA ARG A 335 40.51 10.35 33.40
C ARG A 335 39.02 10.00 33.53
N PRO A 336 38.66 8.74 33.86
CA PRO A 336 37.27 8.38 34.09
C PRO A 336 36.73 9.05 35.38
N VAL A 337 35.44 9.43 35.39
CA VAL A 337 34.76 9.95 36.60
C VAL A 337 34.13 8.80 37.39
N LEU A 338 33.60 7.82 36.66
CA LEU A 338 33.18 6.51 37.13
C LEU A 338 33.79 5.44 36.20
N PRO A 339 33.99 4.19 36.66
CA PRO A 339 34.39 3.08 35.79
C PRO A 339 33.45 2.95 34.59
N GLY A 340 34.00 2.80 33.38
CA GLY A 340 33.21 2.80 32.14
C GLY A 340 32.84 4.19 31.59
N HIS A 341 33.41 5.28 32.12
CA HIS A 341 33.33 6.60 31.48
C HIS A 341 34.09 6.58 30.14
N VAL A 342 33.35 6.55 29.03
CA VAL A 342 33.90 6.57 27.66
C VAL A 342 33.49 7.85 26.92
N LEU A 343 34.26 8.18 25.88
CA LEU A 343 34.03 9.31 24.99
C LEU A 343 33.70 8.83 23.58
N LEU A 344 32.77 9.53 22.92
CA LEU A 344 32.42 9.34 21.51
C LEU A 344 32.60 10.67 20.77
N CYS A 345 33.23 10.63 19.60
CA CYS A 345 33.64 11.83 18.89
C CYS A 345 33.50 11.64 17.36
N PRO A 346 33.03 12.66 16.61
CA PRO A 346 33.07 12.63 15.15
C PRO A 346 34.51 12.51 14.63
N ILE A 347 34.72 11.80 13.52
CA ILE A 347 36.04 11.60 12.89
C ILE A 347 36.56 12.90 12.26
N ARG A 348 35.66 13.78 11.82
CA ARG A 348 35.99 15.14 11.37
C ARG A 348 36.10 16.04 12.60
N ASN A 349 37.20 16.80 12.72
CA ASN A 349 37.33 17.79 13.77
C ASN A 349 36.29 18.91 13.62
N VAL A 350 35.34 18.96 14.56
CA VAL A 350 34.23 19.92 14.59
C VAL A 350 34.11 20.49 15.99
N LYS A 351 34.29 21.82 16.11
CA LYS A 351 34.36 22.50 17.42
C LYS A 351 33.02 22.59 18.16
N ARG A 352 31.90 22.75 17.43
CA ARG A 352 30.56 23.02 17.98
C ARG A 352 29.48 22.11 17.38
N LEU A 353 28.49 21.71 18.18
CA LEU A 353 27.42 20.77 17.82
C LEU A 353 26.62 21.25 16.61
N THR A 354 26.38 22.56 16.53
CA THR A 354 25.70 23.26 15.42
C THR A 354 26.49 23.27 14.08
N LYS A 355 27.67 22.63 14.02
CA LYS A 355 28.51 22.50 12.82
C LYS A 355 28.72 21.04 12.37
N LEU A 356 28.02 20.09 13.00
CA LEU A 356 27.83 18.75 12.46
C LEU A 356 26.82 18.79 11.29
N SER A 357 27.03 17.94 10.29
CA SER A 357 26.01 17.61 9.30
C SER A 357 24.95 16.67 9.91
N HIS A 358 23.75 16.62 9.34
CA HIS A 358 22.68 15.72 9.77
C HIS A 358 23.10 14.23 9.79
N ALA A 359 24.02 13.83 8.90
CA ALA A 359 24.61 12.49 8.88
C ALA A 359 25.55 12.24 10.07
N GLU A 360 26.44 13.18 10.39
CA GLU A 360 27.33 13.09 11.56
C GLU A 360 26.53 13.11 12.87
N THR A 361 25.53 13.98 13.00
CA THR A 361 24.65 14.04 14.19
C THR A 361 23.89 12.72 14.39
N SER A 362 23.33 12.14 13.32
CA SER A 362 22.61 10.87 13.39
C SER A 362 23.52 9.71 13.77
N ASP A 363 24.70 9.61 13.15
CA ASP A 363 25.67 8.55 13.43
C ASP A 363 26.25 8.66 14.86
N LEU A 364 26.52 9.88 15.33
CA LEU A 364 27.02 10.16 16.68
C LEU A 364 26.04 9.71 17.77
N PHE A 365 24.79 10.17 17.72
CA PHE A 365 23.81 9.86 18.78
C PHE A 365 23.27 8.42 18.70
N ILE A 366 23.18 7.82 17.51
CA ILE A 366 22.81 6.40 17.40
C ILE A 366 23.98 5.48 17.80
N THR A 367 25.22 5.90 17.57
CA THR A 367 26.39 5.22 18.14
C THR A 367 26.39 5.38 19.67
N ALA A 368 26.10 6.56 20.21
CA ALA A 368 25.98 6.78 21.65
C ALA A 368 24.94 5.83 22.28
N LYS A 369 23.73 5.75 21.73
CA LYS A 369 22.70 4.79 22.16
C LYS A 369 23.17 3.33 22.11
N ARG A 370 23.95 2.94 21.10
CA ARG A 370 24.53 1.58 20.98
C ARG A 370 25.63 1.31 22.02
N ILE A 371 26.47 2.31 22.32
CA ILE A 371 27.53 2.18 23.33
C ILE A 371 26.95 2.18 24.74
N GLN A 372 25.97 3.04 25.04
CA GLN A 372 25.23 3.05 26.30
C GLN A 372 24.68 1.65 26.64
N ALA A 373 23.84 1.08 25.76
CA ALA A 373 23.22 -0.22 26.02
C ALA A 373 24.22 -1.38 26.15
N MET A 374 25.42 -1.25 25.55
CA MET A 374 26.52 -2.20 25.69
C MET A 374 27.20 -2.07 27.06
N LEU A 375 27.47 -0.84 27.52
CA LEU A 375 28.07 -0.57 28.83
C LEU A 375 27.12 -0.94 29.98
N GLU A 376 25.83 -0.62 29.87
CA GLU A 376 24.80 -0.97 30.86
C GLU A 376 24.74 -2.49 31.07
N ASN A 377 24.73 -3.26 29.97
CA ASN A 377 24.80 -4.71 30.02
C ASN A 377 26.16 -5.25 30.52
N TYR A 378 27.28 -4.55 30.33
CA TYR A 378 28.59 -4.97 30.85
C TYR A 378 28.68 -4.74 32.36
N TYR A 379 28.52 -3.49 32.81
CA TYR A 379 28.63 -3.07 34.22
C TYR A 379 27.42 -3.46 35.10
N LYS A 380 26.41 -4.13 34.52
CA LYS A 380 25.19 -4.62 35.20
C LYS A 380 24.37 -3.50 35.87
N VAL A 381 24.19 -2.40 35.15
CA VAL A 381 23.37 -1.26 35.57
C VAL A 381 22.16 -1.08 34.65
N THR A 382 21.17 -0.32 35.11
CA THR A 382 19.92 -0.05 34.38
C THR A 382 19.82 1.39 33.86
N SER A 383 20.85 2.21 34.05
CA SER A 383 20.88 3.62 33.63
C SER A 383 22.31 4.12 33.39
N SER A 384 22.43 5.19 32.61
CA SER A 384 23.66 5.91 32.33
C SER A 384 23.42 7.41 32.31
N THR A 385 24.40 8.21 32.70
CA THR A 385 24.47 9.63 32.32
C THR A 385 25.04 9.73 30.91
N VAL A 386 24.34 10.42 30.02
CA VAL A 386 24.80 10.77 28.67
C VAL A 386 24.83 12.29 28.57
N CYS A 387 26.00 12.88 28.29
CA CYS A 387 26.21 14.33 28.36
C CYS A 387 26.99 14.85 27.15
N VAL A 388 26.71 16.08 26.73
CA VAL A 388 27.44 16.82 25.69
C VAL A 388 27.65 18.25 26.18
N GLN A 389 28.91 18.63 26.37
CA GLN A 389 29.31 20.00 26.68
C GLN A 389 29.63 20.71 25.36
N ASP A 390 28.80 21.66 24.94
CA ASP A 390 28.96 22.38 23.67
C ASP A 390 29.25 23.87 23.92
N GLY A 391 30.52 24.26 23.80
CA GLY A 391 31.03 25.59 24.12
C GLY A 391 31.73 25.69 25.48
N LEU A 392 32.66 26.63 25.58
CA LEU A 392 33.50 26.85 26.78
C LEU A 392 32.65 27.06 28.04
N GLU A 393 31.66 27.95 27.97
CA GLU A 393 30.71 28.25 29.06
C GLU A 393 29.83 27.05 29.47
N ALA A 394 29.67 26.07 28.59
CA ALA A 394 28.98 24.80 28.88
C ALA A 394 29.93 23.74 29.49
N GLY A 395 31.17 24.11 29.78
CA GLY A 395 32.21 23.25 30.34
C GLY A 395 33.09 22.52 29.31
N GLN A 396 32.95 22.79 28.01
CA GLN A 396 33.71 22.07 26.97
C GLN A 396 35.21 22.38 27.04
N THR A 397 36.01 21.47 27.61
CA THR A 397 37.46 21.64 27.77
C THR A 397 38.25 21.35 26.49
N VAL A 398 37.88 20.31 25.75
CA VAL A 398 38.48 19.98 24.44
C VAL A 398 37.62 20.57 23.32
N SER A 399 38.22 21.41 22.45
CA SER A 399 37.56 22.12 21.35
C SER A 399 37.19 21.21 20.15
N HIS A 400 36.44 20.15 20.43
CA HIS A 400 35.83 19.21 19.50
C HIS A 400 34.54 18.69 20.15
N VAL A 401 33.44 18.54 19.41
CA VAL A 401 32.20 17.94 19.90
C VAL A 401 32.47 16.51 20.36
N HIS A 402 32.06 16.15 21.57
CA HIS A 402 32.11 14.79 22.09
C HIS A 402 30.91 14.49 23.00
N VAL A 403 30.56 13.20 23.08
CA VAL A 403 29.52 12.67 23.97
C VAL A 403 30.21 11.86 25.06
N HIS A 404 29.92 12.21 26.31
CA HIS A 404 30.28 11.40 27.48
C HIS A 404 29.20 10.36 27.73
N ILE A 405 29.59 9.12 28.03
CA ILE A 405 28.68 8.09 28.55
C ILE A 405 29.28 7.52 29.83
N LEU A 406 28.50 7.53 30.91
CA LEU A 406 28.88 7.02 32.22
C LEU A 406 27.78 6.08 32.75
N PRO A 407 28.02 4.76 32.89
CA PRO A 407 27.06 3.86 33.53
C PRO A 407 26.89 4.23 35.01
N ARG A 408 25.65 4.21 35.53
CA ARG A 408 25.31 4.75 36.87
C ARG A 408 24.83 3.68 37.85
N LYS A 409 25.19 3.82 39.12
CA LYS A 409 24.68 3.06 40.26
C LYS A 409 23.92 3.98 41.22
N LYS A 410 23.16 3.38 42.14
CA LYS A 410 22.21 4.09 43.03
C LYS A 410 22.89 5.16 43.90
N ASP A 411 24.09 4.87 44.40
CA ASP A 411 24.74 5.64 45.46
C ASP A 411 25.95 6.47 44.94
N ASP A 412 26.13 6.57 43.62
CA ASP A 412 27.16 7.39 42.98
C ASP A 412 27.11 8.85 43.49
N PHE A 413 28.27 9.45 43.74
CA PHE A 413 28.43 10.83 44.22
C PHE A 413 27.66 11.15 45.52
N GLY A 414 27.46 10.15 46.38
CA GLY A 414 26.73 10.31 47.65
C GLY A 414 25.21 10.30 47.49
N GLY A 415 24.68 9.72 46.41
CA GLY A 415 23.25 9.57 46.16
C GLY A 415 22.54 10.82 45.60
N ASN A 416 23.22 11.97 45.53
CA ASN A 416 22.71 13.12 44.78
C ASN A 416 23.12 13.00 43.29
N PRO A 417 22.17 12.84 42.34
CA PRO A 417 22.50 12.66 40.94
C PRO A 417 23.18 13.89 40.30
N ASP A 418 22.90 15.11 40.79
CA ASP A 418 23.35 16.38 40.17
C ASP A 418 24.81 16.73 40.49
N ASN A 419 25.43 16.08 41.49
CA ASN A 419 26.86 16.22 41.76
C ASN A 419 27.74 15.88 40.54
N ILE A 420 27.21 15.11 39.58
CA ILE A 420 27.85 14.81 38.28
C ILE A 420 28.28 16.05 37.49
N TYR A 421 27.56 17.17 37.59
CA TYR A 421 27.90 18.38 36.84
C TYR A 421 29.18 19.02 37.37
N ARG A 422 29.38 19.03 38.69
CA ARG A 422 30.63 19.50 39.31
C ARG A 422 31.78 18.56 38.96
N GLU A 423 31.61 17.26 39.15
CA GLU A 423 32.66 16.28 38.85
C GLU A 423 33.09 16.32 37.37
N LEU A 424 32.14 16.42 36.42
CA LEU A 424 32.48 16.59 34.99
C LEU A 424 33.17 17.94 34.71
N ALA A 425 32.81 19.01 35.43
CA ALA A 425 33.46 20.32 35.28
C ALA A 425 34.88 20.40 35.87
N GLU A 426 35.26 19.48 36.76
CA GLU A 426 36.53 19.54 37.52
C GLU A 426 37.50 18.37 37.25
N HIS A 427 37.03 17.21 36.79
CA HIS A 427 37.82 15.97 36.71
C HIS A 427 39.11 16.04 35.88
N ASP A 428 39.15 16.88 34.86
CA ASP A 428 40.29 17.08 33.97
C ASP A 428 41.14 18.31 34.33
N LYS A 429 40.72 19.08 35.36
CA LYS A 429 41.37 20.33 35.79
C LYS A 429 42.14 20.23 37.10
N THR A 430 41.78 19.30 38.00
CA THR A 430 42.53 19.12 39.26
C THR A 430 43.80 18.29 39.08
N GLU A 431 44.83 18.57 39.88
CA GLU A 431 46.10 17.83 39.84
C GLU A 431 46.05 16.49 40.60
N GLU A 432 45.12 16.36 41.55
CA GLU A 432 45.04 15.24 42.51
C GLU A 432 44.74 13.87 41.85
N LYS A 433 43.99 13.84 40.75
CA LYS A 433 43.67 12.60 40.03
C LYS A 433 44.76 12.28 39.00
N LYS A 434 45.62 11.29 39.28
CA LYS A 434 46.64 10.80 38.33
C LYS A 434 46.01 10.38 37.00
N PHE A 435 46.72 10.62 35.89
CA PHE A 435 46.34 10.05 34.60
C PHE A 435 46.52 8.53 34.60
N ARG A 436 45.61 7.83 33.93
CA ARG A 436 45.79 6.41 33.60
C ARG A 436 46.97 6.20 32.67
N ASP A 437 47.64 5.06 32.80
CA ASP A 437 48.67 4.63 31.87
C ASP A 437 48.06 4.08 30.57
N LYS A 438 48.91 3.73 29.59
CA LYS A 438 48.46 3.28 28.27
C LYS A 438 48.00 1.82 28.27
N GLU A 439 48.57 0.97 29.12
CA GLU A 439 48.26 -0.45 29.17
C GLU A 439 46.89 -0.67 29.82
N GLU A 440 46.59 0.06 30.90
CA GLU A 440 45.25 0.09 31.51
C GLU A 440 44.18 0.54 30.49
N MET A 441 44.46 1.61 29.73
CA MET A 441 43.55 2.11 28.69
C MET A 441 43.37 1.12 27.52
N GLN A 442 44.46 0.49 27.05
CA GLN A 442 44.39 -0.53 26.01
C GLN A 442 43.61 -1.77 26.48
N ASN A 443 43.81 -2.21 27.72
CA ASN A 443 43.09 -3.34 28.30
C ASN A 443 41.59 -3.05 28.47
N GLU A 444 41.19 -1.87 28.93
CA GLU A 444 39.77 -1.48 28.94
C GLU A 444 39.19 -1.39 27.52
N ALA A 445 39.91 -0.82 26.55
CA ALA A 445 39.45 -0.75 25.17
C ALA A 445 39.23 -2.14 24.54
N ASN A 446 40.12 -3.10 24.82
CA ASN A 446 39.96 -4.50 24.41
C ASN A 446 38.73 -5.15 25.07
N LEU A 447 38.62 -5.09 26.40
CA LEU A 447 37.49 -5.65 27.16
C LEU A 447 36.14 -5.10 26.67
N VAL A 448 36.05 -3.79 26.48
CA VAL A 448 34.84 -3.10 25.98
C VAL A 448 34.54 -3.44 24.52
N ALA A 449 35.56 -3.78 23.72
CA ALA A 449 35.37 -4.30 22.36
C ALA A 449 34.86 -5.75 22.32
N GLU A 450 35.18 -6.58 23.32
CA GLU A 450 34.81 -8.01 23.38
C GLU A 450 33.38 -8.29 23.86
N VAL A 451 32.75 -7.37 24.63
CA VAL A 451 31.34 -7.44 25.08
C VAL A 451 30.35 -7.76 23.94
N ARG A 452 30.76 -7.46 22.70
CA ARG A 452 30.01 -7.58 21.45
C ARG A 452 29.66 -9.01 21.03
N ILE A 453 30.23 -10.04 21.67
CA ILE A 453 29.97 -11.46 21.33
C ILE A 453 28.62 -11.97 21.88
N LEU A 454 28.12 -11.40 22.98
CA LEU A 454 27.08 -12.04 23.81
C LEU A 454 25.58 -11.65 23.67
N PRO A 455 25.10 -10.86 22.67
CA PRO A 455 23.64 -10.63 22.52
C PRO A 455 22.81 -11.89 22.26
N PHE A 456 23.37 -12.88 21.54
CA PHE A 456 22.61 -14.05 21.08
C PHE A 456 22.56 -15.21 22.10
N ILE A 457 23.64 -15.41 22.86
CA ILE A 457 23.75 -16.56 23.77
C ILE A 457 22.77 -16.43 24.94
N GLN A 458 22.39 -15.23 25.40
CA GLN A 458 21.31 -15.12 26.39
C GLN A 458 19.94 -15.62 25.87
N HIS A 459 19.66 -15.49 24.57
CA HIS A 459 18.42 -16.03 23.99
C HIS A 459 18.54 -17.53 23.70
N ALA A 460 19.74 -18.03 23.33
CA ALA A 460 20.03 -19.45 23.23
C ALA A 460 19.93 -20.15 24.61
N MET A 461 20.54 -19.60 25.66
CA MET A 461 20.47 -20.12 27.02
C MET A 461 19.05 -20.03 27.61
N LYS A 462 18.28 -18.97 27.30
CA LYS A 462 16.84 -18.95 27.66
C LYS A 462 16.01 -19.96 26.87
N ARG A 463 16.44 -20.43 25.69
CA ARG A 463 15.84 -21.61 25.03
C ARG A 463 16.28 -22.91 25.68
N ILE A 464 17.56 -23.06 26.04
CA ILE A 464 18.08 -24.23 26.79
C ILE A 464 17.35 -24.40 28.14
N TYR A 465 17.06 -23.30 28.84
CA TYR A 465 16.35 -23.30 30.13
C TYR A 465 14.81 -23.21 30.03
N ASN A 466 14.20 -23.19 28.84
CA ASN A 466 12.74 -23.06 28.72
C ASN A 466 12.11 -23.95 27.63
N VAL A 467 12.60 -25.18 27.49
CA VAL A 467 11.90 -26.26 26.77
C VAL A 467 11.13 -27.12 27.78
N GLN A 468 9.82 -26.84 27.93
CA GLN A 468 8.90 -27.68 28.72
C GLN A 468 8.66 -29.10 28.10
N GLY A 469 9.36 -29.46 27.02
CA GLY A 469 9.35 -30.81 26.44
C GLY A 469 10.37 -31.79 27.04
N LEU A 470 11.50 -31.33 27.58
CA LEU A 470 12.63 -32.23 27.87
C LEU A 470 12.47 -33.08 29.15
N ARG A 471 11.43 -32.81 29.97
CA ARG A 471 11.05 -33.67 31.11
C ARG A 471 10.21 -34.91 30.75
N ARG A 472 9.88 -35.13 29.47
CA ARG A 472 9.16 -36.35 29.01
C ARG A 472 9.96 -37.31 28.15
N LEU A 473 11.05 -36.88 27.51
CA LEU A 473 11.93 -37.78 26.72
C LEU A 473 13.04 -38.42 27.57
N LEU A 474 13.66 -37.67 28.47
CA LEU A 474 14.69 -38.21 29.38
C LEU A 474 14.12 -39.25 30.36
N ALA A 475 12.83 -39.16 30.71
CA ALA A 475 12.14 -40.16 31.53
C ALA A 475 11.88 -41.50 30.81
N VAL A 476 11.99 -41.56 29.49
CA VAL A 476 11.79 -42.78 28.68
C VAL A 476 13.12 -43.37 28.23
N ALA A 477 14.13 -42.53 27.95
CA ALA A 477 15.49 -42.99 27.64
C ALA A 477 16.20 -43.62 28.87
N ALA A 478 16.03 -43.03 30.07
CA ALA A 478 16.62 -43.57 31.30
C ALA A 478 16.08 -44.97 31.66
N PHE A 479 14.85 -45.29 31.25
CA PHE A 479 14.18 -46.57 31.55
C PHE A 479 14.62 -47.75 30.67
N LYS A 480 15.64 -47.56 29.80
CA LYS A 480 16.13 -48.61 28.88
C LYS A 480 17.63 -48.89 28.94
N ILE A 481 18.36 -48.25 29.87
CA ILE A 481 19.81 -48.44 30.05
C ILE A 481 20.15 -48.96 31.46
N VAL A 482 19.31 -48.73 32.47
CA VAL A 482 19.52 -49.20 33.86
C VAL A 482 18.78 -50.53 34.14
N TRP A 483 18.74 -51.44 33.16
CA TRP A 483 18.32 -52.83 33.38
C TRP A 483 19.15 -53.80 32.53
N LYS A 484 20.45 -53.88 32.85
CA LYS A 484 21.30 -55.02 32.48
C LYS A 484 22.44 -55.11 33.50
N HIS A 485 22.29 -56.01 34.48
CA HIS A 485 23.04 -56.04 35.75
C HIS A 485 22.71 -54.78 36.62
N SER A 486 22.65 -54.80 37.96
CA SER A 486 22.61 -55.89 38.96
C SER A 486 22.19 -55.31 40.34
N GLU A 487 21.57 -56.01 41.31
CA GLU A 487 20.77 -57.26 41.37
C GLU A 487 20.05 -57.31 42.77
N ILE A 488 19.36 -58.42 43.14
CA ILE A 488 18.97 -58.86 44.52
C ILE A 488 17.78 -58.18 45.29
N ASP A 489 16.74 -59.00 45.52
CA ASP A 489 15.84 -59.20 46.70
C ASP A 489 14.78 -58.22 47.30
N ILE A 490 13.91 -58.88 48.09
CA ILE A 490 12.48 -58.70 48.45
C ILE A 490 12.31 -59.42 49.83
N PRO A 491 11.50 -59.01 50.86
CA PRO A 491 10.07 -58.62 50.82
C PRO A 491 9.59 -57.57 51.89
N LYS A 492 8.26 -57.53 52.16
CA LYS A 492 7.52 -57.00 53.36
C LYS A 492 7.22 -55.49 53.40
N ALA A 493 6.04 -55.02 53.83
CA ALA A 493 4.73 -55.63 54.14
C ALA A 493 3.61 -54.55 53.95
N LEU A 494 2.40 -54.83 53.44
CA LEU A 494 1.20 -55.26 54.20
C LEU A 494 1.11 -54.62 55.60
N SER A 495 0.32 -53.58 55.82
CA SER A 495 -1.16 -53.60 56.03
C SER A 495 -1.69 -52.14 56.02
N ASN A 496 -2.98 -51.79 56.02
CA ASN A 496 -4.20 -52.49 56.45
C ASN A 496 -5.41 -52.06 55.56
N PRO A 497 -6.43 -52.89 55.28
CA PRO A 497 -7.46 -52.57 54.28
C PRO A 497 -8.80 -52.08 54.87
N VAL A 498 -9.54 -51.29 54.09
CA VAL A 498 -11.01 -51.34 54.07
C VAL A 498 -11.42 -51.67 52.63
N ILE A 499 -12.06 -52.82 52.45
CA ILE A 499 -12.25 -53.44 51.14
C ILE A 499 -13.72 -53.38 50.72
N VAL A 500 -13.94 -52.89 49.48
CA VAL A 500 -15.08 -53.19 48.59
C VAL A 500 -16.46 -52.58 48.91
N LYS A 501 -17.18 -52.26 47.81
CA LYS A 501 -18.54 -51.68 47.67
C LYS A 501 -18.67 -50.20 48.10
N GLY A 502 -19.12 -49.27 47.24
CA GLY A 502 -19.64 -49.40 45.87
C GLY A 502 -19.22 -48.26 44.93
N MET A 503 -18.84 -48.62 43.71
CA MET A 503 -18.59 -47.70 42.59
C MET A 503 -19.91 -47.08 42.08
N ALA A 504 -20.46 -46.09 42.80
CA ALA A 504 -21.72 -45.43 42.41
C ALA A 504 -21.70 -43.90 42.49
N LEU A 505 -21.03 -43.31 43.49
CA LEU A 505 -21.14 -41.87 43.79
C LEU A 505 -19.96 -40.99 43.32
N TRP A 506 -18.85 -41.58 42.87
CA TRP A 506 -17.65 -40.84 42.48
C TRP A 506 -17.59 -40.42 40.98
N ARG A 507 -18.73 -40.05 40.41
CA ARG A 507 -18.81 -39.41 39.06
C ARG A 507 -19.46 -38.03 39.02
N CYS A 508 -20.15 -37.58 40.08
CA CYS A 508 -20.71 -36.21 40.14
C CYS A 508 -19.76 -35.16 40.74
N PHE A 509 -18.85 -35.55 41.64
CA PHE A 509 -18.14 -34.58 42.51
C PHE A 509 -16.82 -34.00 41.95
N LYS A 510 -16.69 -33.85 40.62
CA LYS A 510 -15.48 -33.28 39.99
C LYS A 510 -15.76 -32.28 38.85
N ARG A 511 -16.84 -31.48 38.96
CA ARG A 511 -17.16 -30.44 37.97
C ARG A 511 -17.81 -29.16 38.52
N CYS A 512 -17.38 -28.67 39.69
CA CYS A 512 -17.75 -27.34 40.16
C CYS A 512 -16.59 -26.57 40.85
N ASN A 513 -16.79 -25.28 41.11
CA ASN A 513 -15.94 -24.39 41.90
C ASN A 513 -14.46 -24.23 41.52
N ARG A 514 -14.20 -23.85 40.26
CA ARG A 514 -13.03 -22.99 39.92
C ARG A 514 -13.40 -21.57 39.47
N ARG A 515 -14.65 -21.33 39.02
CA ARG A 515 -15.14 -20.00 38.58
C ARG A 515 -15.57 -19.08 39.72
N ILE A 516 -16.21 -19.59 40.77
CA ILE A 516 -16.67 -18.76 41.91
C ILE A 516 -15.49 -18.09 42.61
N LEU A 517 -14.39 -18.82 42.85
CA LEU A 517 -13.20 -18.27 43.50
C LEU A 517 -12.54 -17.13 42.69
N GLN A 518 -12.60 -17.19 41.36
CA GLN A 518 -12.10 -16.11 40.49
C GLN A 518 -13.03 -14.89 40.50
N ALA A 519 -14.35 -15.09 40.57
CA ALA A 519 -15.32 -14.00 40.65
C ALA A 519 -15.21 -13.20 41.97
N VAL A 520 -15.05 -13.89 43.11
CA VAL A 520 -14.91 -13.25 44.43
C VAL A 520 -13.65 -12.37 44.50
N VAL A 521 -12.50 -12.86 44.01
CA VAL A 521 -11.25 -12.07 44.01
C VAL A 521 -11.38 -10.82 43.13
N LEU A 522 -11.97 -10.94 41.93
CA LEU A 522 -12.20 -9.79 41.04
C LEU A 522 -13.15 -8.75 41.64
N ALA A 523 -14.19 -9.18 42.36
CA ALA A 523 -15.13 -8.28 43.03
C ALA A 523 -14.45 -7.43 44.13
N PHE A 524 -13.62 -8.06 44.98
CA PHE A 524 -12.87 -7.34 46.01
C PHE A 524 -11.86 -6.33 45.43
N CYS A 525 -11.17 -6.68 44.33
CA CYS A 525 -10.29 -5.74 43.63
C CYS A 525 -11.04 -4.51 43.08
N PHE A 526 -12.26 -4.68 42.56
CA PHE A 526 -13.05 -3.55 42.05
C PHE A 526 -13.54 -2.61 43.18
N ILE A 527 -14.00 -3.17 44.30
CA ILE A 527 -14.48 -2.37 45.44
C ILE A 527 -13.34 -1.54 46.03
N GLY A 528 -12.15 -2.12 46.20
CA GLY A 528 -10.96 -1.41 46.69
C GLY A 528 -10.44 -0.30 45.77
N PHE A 529 -10.65 -0.42 44.46
CA PHE A 529 -10.27 0.64 43.51
C PHE A 529 -11.26 1.82 43.52
N TYR A 530 -12.55 1.55 43.75
CA TYR A 530 -13.60 2.56 43.74
C TYR A 530 -13.58 3.47 44.97
N THR A 531 -13.24 2.93 46.15
CA THR A 531 -13.12 3.72 47.39
C THR A 531 -11.96 4.72 47.34
N ILE A 532 -10.81 4.33 46.78
CA ILE A 532 -9.61 5.18 46.66
C ILE A 532 -9.87 6.38 45.73
N PHE A 533 -10.61 6.19 44.63
CA PHE A 533 -10.93 7.29 43.70
C PHE A 533 -12.11 8.19 44.13
N SER A 534 -12.81 7.84 45.21
CA SER A 534 -14.00 8.59 45.68
C SER A 534 -13.67 9.74 46.65
N ALA A 535 -12.41 9.86 47.12
CA ALA A 535 -12.07 10.60 48.33
C ALA A 535 -11.08 11.78 48.14
N LEU A 536 -11.18 12.53 47.03
CA LEU A 536 -10.51 13.84 46.90
C LEU A 536 -11.45 14.88 46.26
N LYS A 537 -11.76 15.94 47.02
CA LYS A 537 -12.62 17.08 46.62
C LYS A 537 -12.16 18.34 47.36
N LEU A 538 -12.60 19.50 46.85
CA LEU A 538 -12.41 20.89 47.34
C LEU A 538 -11.14 21.62 46.86
N PRO A 539 -11.15 22.96 46.71
CA PRO A 539 -12.30 23.86 46.46
C PRO A 539 -12.10 24.84 45.28
N THR A 540 -13.21 25.45 44.83
CA THR A 540 -13.22 26.52 43.80
C THR A 540 -13.30 27.91 44.43
N VAL A 541 -12.44 28.87 44.04
CA VAL A 541 -12.58 30.30 44.38
C VAL A 541 -12.25 31.23 43.20
N HIS A 542 -13.10 32.25 43.04
CA HIS A 542 -13.19 33.41 42.15
C HIS A 542 -12.11 33.85 41.13
N GLN A 543 -12.63 34.46 40.06
CA GLN A 543 -11.96 35.42 39.17
C GLN A 543 -11.58 36.73 39.88
N LYS A 544 -10.56 37.44 39.35
CA LYS A 544 -10.53 38.92 39.32
C LYS A 544 -10.00 39.41 37.97
N LYS A 545 -10.54 40.53 37.48
CA LYS A 545 -10.01 41.28 36.32
C LYS A 545 -8.76 42.07 36.73
N HIS A 546 -7.86 42.35 35.79
CA HIS A 546 -7.44 43.73 35.44
C HIS A 546 -6.74 43.75 34.06
N SER A 547 -6.34 44.93 33.58
CA SER A 547 -6.16 45.25 32.14
C SER A 547 -5.07 46.29 31.82
N SER A 548 -4.23 46.02 30.81
CA SER A 548 -3.44 46.98 29.99
C SER A 548 -2.56 46.19 28.98
N ILE A 549 -2.55 46.48 27.66
CA ILE A 549 -1.68 47.46 26.92
C ILE A 549 -0.17 47.15 27.09
N MET A 550 0.69 46.94 26.07
CA MET A 550 0.65 46.78 24.59
C MET A 550 2.07 46.31 24.11
N ALA A 551 2.42 45.89 22.88
CA ALA A 551 1.74 45.33 21.69
C ALA A 551 2.81 44.84 20.65
N GLY A 552 2.41 44.05 19.63
CA GLY A 552 3.28 43.56 18.52
C GLY A 552 4.02 42.24 18.82
N VAL A 553 4.33 41.34 17.86
CA VAL A 553 4.11 41.30 16.39
C VAL A 553 3.64 39.87 15.97
N PHE A 554 3.02 39.74 14.79
CA PHE A 554 2.37 38.53 14.25
C PHE A 554 3.22 37.25 14.19
N ILE A 555 2.71 36.16 14.79
CA ILE A 555 2.44 34.88 14.09
C ILE A 555 1.07 34.37 14.59
N GLY A 556 0.05 34.40 13.74
CA GLY A 556 -1.34 34.12 14.15
C GLY A 556 -1.78 32.67 13.94
N ASN A 557 -2.22 32.00 15.01
CA ASN A 557 -2.92 30.72 14.94
C ASN A 557 -4.25 30.86 14.18
N VAL A 558 -4.41 30.18 13.05
CA VAL A 558 -5.70 30.08 12.33
C VAL A 558 -6.59 29.02 13.01
N ALA A 559 -6.96 29.32 14.26
CA ALA A 559 -7.87 28.54 15.11
C ALA A 559 -8.97 29.45 15.72
N GLN A 560 -9.30 30.56 15.06
CA GLN A 560 -10.39 31.44 15.48
C GLN A 560 -11.76 30.89 15.05
N GLN A 561 -12.45 30.29 16.02
CA GLN A 561 -13.88 30.42 16.26
C GLN A 561 -14.78 30.63 15.02
N ILE A 562 -15.17 29.53 14.36
CA ILE A 562 -16.50 29.50 13.75
C ILE A 562 -17.50 29.38 14.91
N GLN A 563 -18.25 30.45 15.19
CA GLN A 563 -19.46 30.33 16.01
C GLN A 563 -20.46 29.44 15.26
N ILE A 564 -20.78 28.28 15.84
CA ILE A 564 -21.76 27.37 15.26
C ILE A 564 -23.14 28.01 15.38
N LEU A 565 -23.71 28.44 14.26
CA LEU A 565 -25.06 29.03 14.14
C LEU A 565 -26.16 27.97 14.28
N ASP A 566 -26.19 27.28 15.42
CA ASP A 566 -27.19 26.26 15.79
C ASP A 566 -28.52 26.94 16.23
N SER A 567 -29.02 27.85 15.37
CA SER A 567 -30.24 28.64 15.58
C SER A 567 -31.52 27.89 15.20
N GLY A 568 -31.41 26.71 14.58
CA GLY A 568 -32.52 25.96 13.98
C GLY A 568 -33.21 26.62 12.78
N THR A 569 -33.04 27.94 12.58
CA THR A 569 -33.74 28.73 11.56
C THR A 569 -33.44 28.26 10.13
N ASP A 570 -34.49 28.13 9.33
CA ASP A 570 -34.38 27.88 7.90
C ASP A 570 -33.91 29.16 7.18
N PRO A 571 -32.71 29.18 6.57
CA PRO A 571 -32.19 30.36 5.89
C PRO A 571 -32.98 30.70 4.62
N PHE A 572 -33.80 29.77 4.12
CA PHE A 572 -34.55 29.92 2.87
C PHE A 572 -36.07 29.99 3.07
N ALA A 573 -36.53 30.22 4.30
CA ALA A 573 -37.97 30.34 4.62
C ALA A 573 -38.74 31.30 3.70
N SER A 574 -38.12 32.44 3.34
CA SER A 574 -38.70 33.45 2.44
C SER A 574 -38.77 33.03 0.97
N TYR A 575 -37.98 32.05 0.52
CA TYR A 575 -38.00 31.60 -0.87
C TYR A 575 -39.28 30.83 -1.21
N LYS A 576 -39.95 30.26 -0.20
CA LYS A 576 -41.10 29.35 -0.36
C LYS A 576 -42.42 30.08 -0.72
N SER A 577 -42.43 31.41 -0.65
CA SER A 577 -43.59 32.25 -0.98
C SER A 577 -43.50 32.94 -2.35
N PHE A 578 -42.42 32.75 -3.11
CA PHE A 578 -42.33 33.26 -4.48
C PHE A 578 -43.15 32.41 -5.46
N GLY A 579 -43.56 33.04 -6.57
CA GLY A 579 -44.16 32.32 -7.70
C GLY A 579 -43.14 31.40 -8.40
N LYS A 580 -43.60 30.70 -9.44
CA LYS A 580 -42.73 29.93 -10.34
C LYS A 580 -42.51 30.67 -11.65
N LYS A 581 -41.30 30.52 -12.20
CA LYS A 581 -40.79 31.14 -13.42
C LYS A 581 -40.17 30.05 -14.31
N ASP A 582 -40.21 30.24 -15.62
CA ASP A 582 -39.31 29.52 -16.51
C ASP A 582 -37.89 30.08 -16.42
N TRP A 583 -36.91 29.19 -16.42
CA TRP A 583 -35.49 29.49 -16.34
C TRP A 583 -34.70 28.98 -17.56
N HIS A 584 -35.39 28.45 -18.59
CA HIS A 584 -34.74 28.14 -19.86
C HIS A 584 -34.30 29.42 -20.58
N ASP A 585 -33.00 29.48 -20.93
CA ASP A 585 -32.45 30.49 -21.83
C ASP A 585 -32.60 29.99 -23.27
N TYR A 586 -33.81 30.16 -23.82
CA TYR A 586 -34.15 29.70 -25.17
C TYR A 586 -33.27 30.32 -26.25
N GLU A 587 -32.94 31.61 -26.14
CA GLU A 587 -32.03 32.25 -27.09
C GLU A 587 -30.64 31.60 -27.08
N SER A 588 -30.11 31.25 -25.90
CA SER A 588 -28.81 30.58 -25.78
C SER A 588 -28.87 29.16 -26.33
N MET A 589 -29.98 28.44 -26.12
CA MET A 589 -30.21 27.13 -26.73
C MET A 589 -30.30 27.20 -28.27
N GLU A 590 -30.95 28.23 -28.82
CA GLU A 590 -31.03 28.47 -30.28
C GLU A 590 -29.68 28.86 -30.88
N ARG A 591 -28.91 29.73 -30.19
CA ARG A 591 -27.52 30.07 -30.57
C ARG A 591 -26.60 28.84 -30.54
N ASP A 592 -26.71 27.99 -29.52
CA ASP A 592 -25.92 26.76 -29.40
C ASP A 592 -26.30 25.72 -30.48
N ALA A 593 -27.58 25.66 -30.87
CA ALA A 593 -28.09 24.69 -31.85
C ALA A 593 -27.60 24.93 -33.29
N ILE A 594 -27.15 26.15 -33.62
CA ILE A 594 -26.57 26.47 -34.94
C ILE A 594 -25.04 26.42 -34.98
N ARG A 595 -24.36 26.12 -33.87
CA ARG A 595 -22.89 26.01 -33.80
C ARG A 595 -22.39 24.83 -34.63
N GLN A 596 -21.24 25.00 -35.28
CA GLN A 596 -20.57 23.97 -36.09
C GLN A 596 -19.08 23.96 -35.77
N GLY A 597 -18.51 22.76 -35.63
CA GLY A 597 -17.10 22.55 -35.27
C GLY A 597 -16.87 21.19 -34.61
N PRO A 598 -15.61 20.83 -34.29
CA PRO A 598 -15.29 19.58 -33.62
C PRO A 598 -15.98 19.49 -32.25
N GLY A 599 -16.82 18.47 -32.07
CA GLY A 599 -17.49 18.16 -30.81
C GLY A 599 -18.71 19.03 -30.47
N GLU A 600 -19.08 19.99 -31.32
CA GLU A 600 -20.32 20.76 -31.20
C GLU A 600 -21.56 19.84 -31.23
N GLY A 601 -22.65 20.26 -30.58
CA GLY A 601 -23.83 19.41 -30.34
C GLY A 601 -23.55 18.18 -29.47
N GLY A 602 -22.36 18.07 -28.86
CA GLY A 602 -21.92 16.87 -28.15
C GLY A 602 -21.57 15.68 -29.06
N LEU A 603 -21.32 15.90 -30.35
CA LEU A 603 -21.01 14.83 -31.31
C LEU A 603 -19.60 14.22 -31.10
N PRO A 604 -19.36 12.95 -31.49
CA PRO A 604 -18.03 12.34 -31.44
C PRO A 604 -17.04 13.01 -32.42
N VAL A 605 -15.86 13.37 -31.92
CA VAL A 605 -14.72 13.81 -32.74
C VAL A 605 -13.92 12.60 -33.20
N VAL A 606 -13.64 12.55 -34.51
CA VAL A 606 -12.76 11.56 -35.13
C VAL A 606 -11.49 12.26 -35.61
N VAL A 607 -10.33 11.78 -35.14
CA VAL A 607 -9.00 12.27 -35.52
C VAL A 607 -8.41 11.32 -36.56
N ALA A 608 -7.76 11.88 -37.58
CA ALA A 608 -7.19 11.14 -38.70
C ALA A 608 -6.04 10.19 -38.29
N SER A 609 -5.62 9.31 -39.20
CA SER A 609 -4.71 8.19 -38.90
C SER A 609 -3.23 8.48 -39.14
N ASP A 610 -2.91 9.67 -39.62
CA ASP A 610 -1.61 10.27 -39.95
C ASP A 610 -1.13 11.31 -38.93
N GLU A 611 -2.08 11.93 -38.21
CA GLU A 611 -1.95 12.75 -36.99
C GLU A 611 -0.87 12.24 -35.99
N PRO A 612 -0.25 13.12 -35.18
CA PRO A 612 0.95 12.81 -34.39
C PRO A 612 0.68 11.85 -33.22
N LYS A 613 0.60 10.55 -33.54
CA LYS A 613 0.34 9.41 -32.64
C LYS A 613 1.15 9.44 -31.35
N LYS A 614 2.39 9.96 -31.36
CA LYS A 614 3.20 10.10 -30.15
C LYS A 614 2.58 11.11 -29.17
N LEU A 615 2.32 12.35 -29.62
CA LEU A 615 1.72 13.41 -28.80
C LEU A 615 0.36 12.96 -28.24
N ARG A 616 -0.49 12.39 -29.10
CA ARG A 616 -1.80 11.86 -28.70
C ARG A 616 -1.69 10.76 -27.64
N ASN A 617 -0.77 9.80 -27.81
CA ASN A 617 -0.55 8.76 -26.79
C ASN A 617 0.03 9.31 -25.49
N ASP A 618 0.95 10.28 -25.54
CA ASP A 618 1.59 10.84 -24.33
C ASP A 618 0.61 11.76 -23.56
N LEU A 619 -0.23 12.53 -24.27
CA LEU A 619 -1.37 13.25 -23.68
C LEU A 619 -2.43 12.31 -23.11
N TYR A 620 -2.77 11.21 -23.80
CA TYR A 620 -3.64 10.17 -23.24
C TYR A 620 -3.01 9.59 -21.96
N ARG A 621 -1.71 9.29 -21.97
CA ARG A 621 -1.02 8.68 -20.84
C ARG A 621 -0.99 9.56 -19.59
N ALA A 622 -0.87 10.87 -19.77
CA ALA A 622 -0.86 11.84 -18.68
C ALA A 622 -2.24 12.08 -18.05
N ASN A 623 -3.34 11.75 -18.74
CA ASN A 623 -4.69 12.17 -18.34
C ASN A 623 -5.71 11.01 -18.21
N GLY A 624 -5.47 9.84 -18.80
CA GLY A 624 -6.39 8.68 -18.80
C GLY A 624 -7.57 8.81 -19.78
N TYR A 625 -7.69 9.96 -20.44
CA TYR A 625 -8.59 10.32 -21.54
C TYR A 625 -7.79 11.04 -22.63
N ASP A 626 -8.36 11.16 -23.83
CA ASP A 626 -7.73 11.73 -25.01
C ASP A 626 -7.70 13.28 -24.98
N ALA A 627 -6.78 13.79 -24.16
CA ALA A 627 -6.54 15.22 -24.02
C ALA A 627 -6.16 15.92 -25.35
N TYR A 628 -5.68 15.19 -26.37
CA TYR A 628 -5.45 15.76 -27.70
C TYR A 628 -6.78 16.09 -28.39
N VAL A 629 -7.75 15.17 -28.35
CA VAL A 629 -9.11 15.43 -28.83
C VAL A 629 -9.77 16.58 -28.06
N SER A 630 -9.55 16.68 -26.75
CA SER A 630 -10.01 17.83 -25.96
C SER A 630 -9.48 19.17 -26.50
N ASP A 631 -8.21 19.25 -26.90
CA ASP A 631 -7.60 20.49 -27.37
C ASP A 631 -8.09 20.94 -28.77
N LEU A 632 -8.77 20.05 -29.51
CA LEU A 632 -9.44 20.36 -30.78
C LEU A 632 -10.87 20.89 -30.61
N ILE A 633 -11.47 20.76 -29.40
CA ILE A 633 -12.88 21.10 -29.13
C ILE A 633 -12.97 22.46 -28.45
N ALA A 634 -13.90 23.32 -28.92
CA ALA A 634 -14.14 24.63 -28.36
C ALA A 634 -14.48 24.60 -26.85
N LEU A 635 -13.87 25.47 -26.05
CA LEU A 635 -14.04 25.49 -24.58
C LEU A 635 -15.49 25.77 -24.14
N ASP A 636 -16.30 26.33 -25.03
CA ASP A 636 -17.69 26.71 -24.84
C ASP A 636 -18.67 25.89 -25.70
N ARG A 637 -18.23 24.75 -26.28
CA ARG A 637 -19.00 23.93 -27.24
C ARG A 637 -20.44 23.63 -26.80
N SER A 638 -21.37 23.59 -27.76
CA SER A 638 -22.74 23.14 -27.50
C SER A 638 -22.80 21.64 -27.19
N VAL A 639 -23.83 21.25 -26.45
CA VAL A 639 -24.10 19.85 -26.06
C VAL A 639 -25.53 19.50 -26.45
N LYS A 640 -25.84 18.22 -26.60
CA LYS A 640 -27.23 17.79 -26.89
C LYS A 640 -28.10 17.91 -25.66
N ASP A 641 -29.28 18.52 -25.79
CA ASP A 641 -30.34 18.43 -24.78
C ASP A 641 -30.92 17.01 -24.77
N ILE A 642 -30.46 16.19 -23.82
CA ILE A 642 -30.90 14.80 -23.59
C ILE A 642 -31.71 14.65 -22.30
N ARG A 643 -32.31 15.75 -21.81
CA ARG A 643 -33.25 15.69 -20.68
C ARG A 643 -34.56 15.07 -21.15
N HIS A 644 -35.25 14.35 -20.25
CA HIS A 644 -36.59 13.81 -20.53
C HIS A 644 -37.52 14.93 -21.06
N PRO A 645 -38.33 14.72 -22.12
CA PRO A 645 -39.06 15.81 -22.78
C PRO A 645 -39.88 16.71 -21.85
N GLY A 646 -40.52 16.12 -20.83
CA GLY A 646 -41.29 16.85 -19.82
C GLY A 646 -40.47 17.82 -18.95
N CYS A 647 -39.14 17.71 -18.92
CA CYS A 647 -38.26 18.68 -18.25
C CYS A 647 -38.28 20.06 -18.94
N LYS A 648 -38.60 20.13 -20.23
CA LYS A 648 -38.65 21.40 -20.99
C LYS A 648 -39.84 22.28 -20.56
N SER A 649 -40.88 21.69 -19.98
CA SER A 649 -42.04 22.37 -19.41
C SER A 649 -41.98 22.57 -17.89
N MET A 650 -40.84 22.28 -17.24
CA MET A 650 -40.69 22.44 -15.79
C MET A 650 -40.31 23.88 -15.41
N VAL A 651 -41.12 24.48 -14.53
CA VAL A 651 -40.92 25.82 -13.97
C VAL A 651 -40.54 25.75 -12.47
N TYR A 652 -39.64 26.63 -12.04
CA TYR A 652 -39.03 26.63 -10.72
C TYR A 652 -39.24 27.98 -10.01
N LEU A 653 -39.02 28.07 -8.69
CA LEU A 653 -39.18 29.31 -7.91
C LEU A 653 -38.52 30.51 -8.63
N GLU A 654 -39.23 31.64 -8.67
CA GLU A 654 -38.82 32.86 -9.37
C GLU A 654 -37.57 33.52 -8.77
N LYS A 655 -37.30 33.23 -7.49
CA LYS A 655 -36.03 33.50 -6.80
C LYS A 655 -35.45 32.19 -6.28
N LEU A 656 -34.13 32.06 -6.37
CA LEU A 656 -33.36 30.94 -5.84
C LEU A 656 -32.13 31.49 -5.09
N PRO A 657 -31.64 30.80 -4.04
CA PRO A 657 -30.47 31.24 -3.26
C PRO A 657 -29.17 31.21 -4.09
N THR A 658 -28.18 31.99 -3.69
CA THR A 658 -26.94 32.17 -4.46
C THR A 658 -26.05 30.93 -4.43
N VAL A 659 -25.37 30.67 -5.55
CA VAL A 659 -24.63 29.42 -5.81
C VAL A 659 -23.13 29.69 -5.96
N GLY A 660 -22.32 28.86 -5.28
CA GLY A 660 -20.88 28.77 -5.48
C GLY A 660 -20.50 27.36 -5.95
N VAL A 661 -19.85 27.25 -7.11
CA VAL A 661 -19.42 25.96 -7.69
C VAL A 661 -17.98 25.68 -7.31
N VAL A 662 -17.69 24.48 -6.81
CA VAL A 662 -16.35 24.05 -6.35
C VAL A 662 -15.83 22.93 -7.24
N PHE A 663 -14.71 23.19 -7.92
CA PHE A 663 -13.96 22.23 -8.72
C PHE A 663 -12.62 21.88 -8.04
N PRO A 664 -12.51 20.76 -7.30
CA PRO A 664 -11.21 20.23 -6.91
C PRO A 664 -10.48 19.65 -8.13
N PHE A 665 -9.19 19.95 -8.28
CA PHE A 665 -8.37 19.41 -9.36
C PHE A 665 -6.96 19.06 -8.89
N TYR A 666 -6.42 17.97 -9.44
CA TYR A 666 -5.02 17.57 -9.28
C TYR A 666 -4.51 17.12 -10.65
N ASP A 667 -3.54 17.85 -11.20
CA ASP A 667 -2.90 17.55 -12.49
C ASP A 667 -3.89 17.21 -13.62
N GLU A 668 -4.99 17.98 -13.70
CA GLU A 668 -5.98 17.86 -14.78
C GLU A 668 -5.42 18.40 -16.11
N HIS A 669 -6.08 18.15 -17.24
CA HIS A 669 -5.76 18.82 -18.50
C HIS A 669 -6.38 20.21 -18.58
N ASN A 670 -5.71 21.15 -19.26
CA ASN A 670 -6.11 22.55 -19.21
C ASN A 670 -7.43 22.81 -19.94
N SER A 671 -7.63 22.22 -21.13
CA SER A 671 -8.87 22.39 -21.89
C SER A 671 -10.08 21.73 -21.21
N THR A 672 -9.93 20.59 -20.53
CA THR A 672 -11.04 19.97 -19.77
C THR A 672 -11.41 20.79 -18.52
N LEU A 673 -10.42 21.30 -17.78
CA LEU A 673 -10.66 22.19 -16.63
C LEU A 673 -11.38 23.47 -17.07
N LEU A 674 -10.88 24.13 -18.12
CA LEU A 674 -11.47 25.36 -18.63
C LEU A 674 -12.86 25.14 -19.23
N ARG A 675 -13.09 24.06 -19.98
CA ARG A 675 -14.42 23.70 -20.52
C ARG A 675 -15.44 23.44 -19.41
N SER A 676 -15.00 22.86 -18.29
CA SER A 676 -15.83 22.70 -17.09
C SER A 676 -16.29 24.06 -16.55
N VAL A 677 -15.38 25.03 -16.46
CA VAL A 677 -15.67 26.41 -16.03
C VAL A 677 -16.59 27.14 -17.02
N TYR A 678 -16.31 27.08 -18.32
CA TYR A 678 -17.13 27.72 -19.36
C TYR A 678 -18.54 27.13 -19.41
N SER A 679 -18.72 25.81 -19.29
CA SER A 679 -20.07 25.21 -19.26
C SER A 679 -20.90 25.74 -18.08
N VAL A 680 -20.30 25.84 -16.88
CA VAL A 680 -20.95 26.41 -15.69
C VAL A 680 -21.30 27.88 -15.91
N ILE A 681 -20.38 28.71 -16.42
CA ILE A 681 -20.62 30.15 -16.60
C ILE A 681 -21.66 30.42 -17.69
N ASN A 682 -21.64 29.66 -18.79
CA ASN A 682 -22.51 29.90 -19.96
C ASN A 682 -23.92 29.33 -19.78
N ARG A 683 -24.11 28.29 -18.94
CA ARG A 683 -25.40 27.57 -18.78
C ARG A 683 -26.05 27.73 -17.39
N SER A 684 -25.59 28.68 -16.58
CA SER A 684 -26.16 28.99 -15.27
C SER A 684 -26.73 30.42 -15.26
N PRO A 685 -27.91 30.68 -14.67
CA PRO A 685 -28.47 32.02 -14.62
C PRO A 685 -27.59 32.98 -13.80
N LYS A 686 -27.23 34.12 -14.40
CA LYS A 686 -26.29 35.11 -13.84
C LYS A 686 -26.73 35.66 -12.48
N ASP A 687 -28.05 35.79 -12.28
CA ASP A 687 -28.65 36.29 -11.04
C ASP A 687 -28.36 35.42 -9.79
N ILE A 688 -28.03 34.13 -9.99
CA ILE A 688 -27.78 33.17 -8.89
C ILE A 688 -26.35 32.58 -8.91
N MET A 689 -25.68 32.58 -10.06
CA MET A 689 -24.32 32.04 -10.23
C MET A 689 -23.27 33.04 -9.72
N LYS A 690 -22.92 32.94 -8.43
CA LYS A 690 -22.11 33.95 -7.71
C LYS A 690 -20.60 33.81 -7.93
N GLU A 691 -20.06 32.60 -7.87
CA GLU A 691 -18.62 32.35 -7.98
C GLU A 691 -18.26 30.90 -8.33
N VAL A 692 -17.11 30.71 -8.96
CA VAL A 692 -16.50 29.41 -9.25
C VAL A 692 -15.16 29.32 -8.51
N ILE A 693 -15.00 28.31 -7.67
CA ILE A 693 -13.81 28.07 -6.84
C ILE A 693 -13.04 26.87 -7.41
N LEU A 694 -11.89 27.11 -8.03
CA LEU A 694 -10.99 26.06 -8.49
C LEU A 694 -10.00 25.75 -7.37
N VAL A 695 -9.95 24.51 -6.89
CA VAL A 695 -9.06 24.09 -5.80
C VAL A 695 -7.95 23.20 -6.34
N ASP A 696 -6.76 23.78 -6.47
CA ASP A 696 -5.52 23.10 -6.85
C ASP A 696 -5.01 22.27 -5.67
N ASP A 697 -5.22 20.95 -5.71
CA ASP A 697 -4.78 19.96 -4.71
C ASP A 697 -3.27 19.64 -4.85
N GLY A 698 -2.44 20.68 -4.97
CA GLY A 698 -0.98 20.54 -5.10
C GLY A 698 -0.51 19.96 -6.44
N SER A 699 -1.17 20.32 -7.56
CA SER A 699 -0.80 19.89 -8.92
C SER A 699 0.67 20.19 -9.25
N THR A 700 1.28 19.37 -10.10
CA THR A 700 2.68 19.49 -10.55
C THR A 700 2.84 20.14 -11.93
N LYS A 701 1.82 20.07 -12.81
CA LYS A 701 1.79 20.66 -14.15
C LYS A 701 1.98 22.20 -14.11
N PRO A 702 3.02 22.76 -14.76
CA PRO A 702 3.26 24.21 -14.77
C PRO A 702 2.11 25.04 -15.38
N SER A 703 1.40 24.49 -16.37
CA SER A 703 0.26 25.15 -17.03
C SER A 703 -0.90 25.47 -16.08
N LEU A 704 -1.03 24.73 -14.97
CA LEU A 704 -2.08 24.95 -13.96
C LEU A 704 -1.70 26.00 -12.91
N LYS A 705 -0.49 26.59 -12.98
CA LYS A 705 0.01 27.62 -12.06
C LYS A 705 -0.30 29.02 -12.61
N GLU A 706 0.69 29.90 -12.71
CA GLU A 706 0.55 31.27 -13.24
C GLU A 706 -0.16 31.34 -14.62
N PRO A 707 0.07 30.43 -15.59
CA PRO A 707 -0.60 30.50 -16.90
C PRO A 707 -2.13 30.35 -16.84
N LEU A 708 -2.64 29.58 -15.86
CA LEU A 708 -4.08 29.43 -15.65
C LEU A 708 -4.70 30.73 -15.10
N GLU A 709 -4.04 31.37 -14.15
CA GLU A 709 -4.49 32.66 -13.59
C GLU A 709 -4.37 33.79 -14.62
N GLU A 710 -3.32 33.78 -15.44
CA GLU A 710 -3.16 34.73 -16.54
C GLU A 710 -4.22 34.52 -17.63
N PHE A 711 -4.56 33.27 -17.97
CA PHE A 711 -5.67 32.96 -18.88
C PHE A 711 -7.02 33.49 -18.33
N LEU A 712 -7.33 33.19 -17.06
CA LEU A 712 -8.58 33.65 -16.42
C LEU A 712 -8.66 35.17 -16.36
N LYS A 713 -7.53 35.88 -16.22
CA LYS A 713 -7.46 37.34 -16.28
C LYS A 713 -7.62 37.87 -17.72
N LYS A 714 -6.96 37.26 -18.72
CA LYS A 714 -7.09 37.64 -20.14
C LYS A 714 -8.50 37.40 -20.69
N ALA A 715 -9.16 36.35 -20.25
CA ALA A 715 -10.56 36.05 -20.57
C ALA A 715 -11.58 36.87 -19.74
N GLY A 716 -11.12 37.76 -18.84
CA GLY A 716 -11.98 38.57 -17.97
C GLY A 716 -12.74 37.78 -16.89
N LEU A 717 -12.50 36.47 -16.75
CA LEU A 717 -13.22 35.57 -15.85
C LEU A 717 -12.80 35.71 -14.37
N ASN A 718 -11.68 36.36 -14.08
CA ASN A 718 -11.11 36.51 -12.73
C ASN A 718 -11.99 37.30 -11.72
N HIS A 719 -13.14 37.83 -12.13
CA HIS A 719 -14.13 38.44 -11.24
C HIS A 719 -15.10 37.41 -10.63
N VAL A 720 -15.32 36.28 -11.32
CA VAL A 720 -16.22 35.19 -10.91
C VAL A 720 -15.46 33.89 -10.60
N VAL A 721 -14.35 33.62 -11.28
CA VAL A 721 -13.48 32.45 -11.05
C VAL A 721 -12.34 32.81 -10.10
N LYS A 722 -12.17 32.02 -9.04
CA LYS A 722 -11.10 32.16 -8.02
C LYS A 722 -10.30 30.87 -7.96
N VAL A 723 -8.97 30.96 -7.96
CA VAL A 723 -8.08 29.80 -7.77
C VAL A 723 -7.59 29.78 -6.32
N ILE A 724 -7.80 28.66 -5.63
CA ILE A 724 -7.31 28.37 -4.28
C ILE A 724 -6.31 27.23 -4.39
N ARG A 725 -5.15 27.34 -3.72
CA ARG A 725 -4.06 26.36 -3.86
C ARG A 725 -3.68 25.78 -2.50
N THR A 726 -3.59 24.46 -2.40
CA THR A 726 -3.06 23.78 -1.20
C THR A 726 -1.52 23.77 -1.22
N GLN A 727 -0.89 23.72 -0.04
CA GLN A 727 0.58 23.68 0.07
C GLN A 727 1.19 22.31 -0.27
N LYS A 728 0.36 21.27 -0.21
CA LYS A 728 0.68 19.86 -0.50
C LYS A 728 -0.58 19.21 -1.08
N ARG A 729 -0.45 18.00 -1.64
CA ARG A 729 -1.61 17.19 -2.03
C ARG A 729 -2.33 16.70 -0.77
N GLU A 730 -3.52 17.22 -0.52
CA GLU A 730 -4.40 16.88 0.60
C GLU A 730 -5.36 15.74 0.24
N GLY A 731 -5.73 15.64 -1.04
CA GLY A 731 -6.69 14.68 -1.59
C GLY A 731 -8.07 15.29 -1.86
N LEU A 732 -8.83 14.69 -2.79
CA LEU A 732 -10.15 15.16 -3.27
C LEU A 732 -11.09 15.58 -2.14
N ILE A 733 -11.20 14.74 -1.11
CA ILE A 733 -12.10 14.94 0.04
C ILE A 733 -11.73 16.22 0.80
N ARG A 734 -10.44 16.44 1.07
CA ARG A 734 -9.94 17.64 1.75
C ARG A 734 -9.94 18.86 0.84
N ALA A 735 -9.61 18.72 -0.44
CA ALA A 735 -9.70 19.79 -1.44
C ALA A 735 -11.13 20.35 -1.55
N ARG A 736 -12.16 19.48 -1.53
CA ARG A 736 -13.56 19.90 -1.46
C ARG A 736 -13.87 20.67 -0.17
N GLN A 737 -13.37 20.23 0.99
CA GLN A 737 -13.53 21.00 2.23
C GLN A 737 -12.80 22.37 2.21
N VAL A 738 -11.63 22.45 1.57
CA VAL A 738 -10.92 23.72 1.35
C VAL A 738 -11.76 24.66 0.48
N GLY A 739 -12.31 24.17 -0.64
CA GLY A 739 -13.22 24.96 -1.48
C GLY A 739 -14.48 25.43 -0.73
N ALA A 740 -15.13 24.52 0.01
CA ALA A 740 -16.32 24.81 0.82
C ALA A 740 -16.10 25.89 1.91
N ARG A 741 -14.86 26.05 2.39
CA ARG A 741 -14.47 27.10 3.34
C ARG A 741 -14.36 28.48 2.67
N HIS A 742 -14.07 28.52 1.35
CA HIS A 742 -13.90 29.76 0.57
C HIS A 742 -15.17 30.22 -0.16
N VAL A 743 -16.18 29.36 -0.37
CA VAL A 743 -17.48 29.77 -0.95
C VAL A 743 -18.16 30.82 -0.07
N THR A 744 -18.58 31.93 -0.66
CA THR A 744 -19.34 33.04 -0.07
C THR A 744 -20.83 33.02 -0.43
N ALA A 745 -21.24 32.11 -1.31
CA ALA A 745 -22.64 31.85 -1.68
C ALA A 745 -23.41 31.04 -0.61
N ASP A 746 -24.73 30.98 -0.79
CA ASP A 746 -25.67 30.31 0.12
C ASP A 746 -25.70 28.78 -0.07
N VAL A 747 -25.51 28.32 -1.30
CA VAL A 747 -25.49 26.91 -1.71
C VAL A 747 -24.15 26.59 -2.35
N ILE A 748 -23.58 25.45 -1.96
CA ILE A 748 -22.35 24.89 -2.55
C ILE A 748 -22.76 23.80 -3.53
N VAL A 749 -22.19 23.83 -4.73
CA VAL A 749 -22.26 22.74 -5.71
C VAL A 749 -20.85 22.19 -5.92
N PHE A 750 -20.67 20.89 -5.77
CA PHE A 750 -19.41 20.21 -6.09
C PHE A 750 -19.53 19.51 -7.44
N LEU A 751 -18.52 19.69 -8.28
CA LEU A 751 -18.35 19.06 -9.60
C LEU A 751 -16.88 18.66 -9.76
N ASP A 752 -16.58 17.56 -10.44
CA ASP A 752 -15.18 17.21 -10.75
C ASP A 752 -14.66 18.01 -11.97
N ALA A 753 -13.35 18.25 -12.04
CA ALA A 753 -12.69 19.18 -12.98
C ALA A 753 -12.67 18.77 -14.48
N HIS A 754 -13.53 17.85 -14.87
CA HIS A 754 -13.65 17.25 -16.19
C HIS A 754 -15.14 16.94 -16.46
N SER A 755 -15.95 18.00 -16.43
CA SER A 755 -17.41 17.98 -16.49
C SER A 755 -17.96 18.95 -17.54
N GLU A 756 -19.16 18.71 -18.06
CA GLU A 756 -19.90 19.69 -18.90
C GLU A 756 -21.38 19.73 -18.50
N THR A 757 -21.86 20.90 -18.06
CA THR A 757 -23.28 21.09 -17.69
C THR A 757 -24.18 21.12 -18.93
N ASN A 758 -25.41 20.61 -18.79
CA ASN A 758 -26.47 20.69 -19.80
C ASN A 758 -27.37 21.91 -19.58
N TYR A 759 -28.37 22.12 -20.45
CA TYR A 759 -29.25 23.30 -20.39
C TYR A 759 -30.20 23.29 -19.18
N ASN A 760 -30.37 24.46 -18.56
CA ASN A 760 -31.22 24.68 -17.38
C ASN A 760 -30.93 23.67 -16.24
N TRP A 761 -29.66 23.30 -16.05
CA TRP A 761 -29.24 22.31 -15.06
C TRP A 761 -29.40 22.80 -13.62
N LEU A 762 -29.19 24.10 -13.37
CA LEU A 762 -29.03 24.63 -12.02
C LEU A 762 -30.37 24.82 -11.26
N PRO A 763 -31.43 25.43 -11.81
CA PRO A 763 -32.72 25.56 -11.12
C PRO A 763 -33.33 24.26 -10.55
N PRO A 764 -33.41 23.12 -11.27
CA PRO A 764 -33.86 21.85 -10.69
C PRO A 764 -32.93 21.29 -9.61
N LEU A 765 -31.66 21.69 -9.60
CA LEU A 765 -30.68 21.31 -8.58
C LEU A 765 -30.84 22.13 -7.29
N ILE A 766 -31.33 23.36 -7.38
CA ILE A 766 -31.40 24.33 -6.26
C ILE A 766 -32.81 24.46 -5.66
N GLU A 767 -33.90 24.32 -6.42
CA GLU A 767 -35.27 24.43 -5.87
C GLU A 767 -35.51 23.48 -4.67
N PRO A 768 -35.12 22.19 -4.67
CA PRO A 768 -35.35 21.31 -3.52
C PRO A 768 -34.58 21.73 -2.25
N ILE A 769 -33.50 22.50 -2.41
CA ILE A 769 -32.70 23.08 -1.32
C ILE A 769 -33.34 24.37 -0.81
N ALA A 770 -33.90 25.20 -1.70
CA ALA A 770 -34.67 26.38 -1.30
C ALA A 770 -35.97 26.00 -0.54
N LEU A 771 -36.61 24.89 -0.93
CA LEU A 771 -37.79 24.35 -0.24
C LEU A 771 -37.44 23.65 1.08
N ASN A 772 -36.24 23.08 1.23
CA ASN A 772 -35.70 22.54 2.47
C ASN A 772 -34.17 22.61 2.47
N TYR A 773 -33.58 23.50 3.29
CA TYR A 773 -32.12 23.69 3.32
C TYR A 773 -31.32 22.45 3.76
N LYS A 774 -31.98 21.43 4.33
CA LYS A 774 -31.41 20.13 4.71
C LYS A 774 -31.49 19.05 3.62
N THR A 775 -32.01 19.40 2.44
CA THR A 775 -31.92 18.57 1.24
C THR A 775 -30.51 18.64 0.64
N VAL A 776 -30.01 17.50 0.19
CA VAL A 776 -28.89 17.37 -0.75
C VAL A 776 -29.43 16.89 -2.09
N VAL A 777 -29.01 17.51 -3.18
CA VAL A 777 -29.52 17.21 -4.53
C VAL A 777 -28.38 16.77 -5.44
N CYS A 778 -28.52 15.62 -6.08
CA CYS A 778 -27.58 15.15 -7.09
C CYS A 778 -28.18 15.36 -8.50
N PRO A 779 -27.42 15.80 -9.49
CA PRO A 779 -27.83 15.74 -10.89
C PRO A 779 -27.73 14.29 -11.40
N PHE A 780 -28.35 14.01 -12.55
CA PHE A 780 -27.95 12.84 -13.34
C PHE A 780 -26.56 13.09 -13.95
N ILE A 781 -25.70 12.07 -13.85
CA ILE A 781 -24.35 12.09 -14.40
C ILE A 781 -24.38 11.39 -15.76
N ASP A 782 -24.06 12.14 -16.81
CA ASP A 782 -23.98 11.66 -18.19
C ASP A 782 -22.54 11.32 -18.57
N VAL A 783 -22.36 10.57 -19.66
CA VAL A 783 -21.04 10.14 -20.12
C VAL A 783 -20.53 11.10 -21.19
N ILE A 784 -19.35 11.67 -20.97
CA ILE A 784 -18.50 12.23 -22.01
C ILE A 784 -17.48 11.14 -22.38
N ASP A 785 -17.47 10.65 -23.62
CA ASP A 785 -16.57 9.57 -24.03
C ASP A 785 -15.09 10.01 -23.96
N CYS A 786 -14.25 9.17 -23.36
CA CYS A 786 -12.85 9.50 -23.11
C CYS A 786 -11.95 9.56 -24.36
N ASN A 787 -12.40 9.08 -25.52
CA ASN A 787 -11.62 9.06 -26.77
C ASN A 787 -12.17 10.04 -27.81
N THR A 788 -13.48 10.21 -27.86
CA THR A 788 -14.21 10.95 -28.90
C THR A 788 -14.95 12.18 -28.37
N TYR A 789 -15.09 12.32 -27.04
CA TYR A 789 -15.81 13.41 -26.39
C TYR A 789 -17.30 13.54 -26.78
N GLU A 790 -17.90 12.45 -27.29
CA GLU A 790 -19.35 12.30 -27.43
C GLU A 790 -20.04 12.51 -26.08
N TYR A 791 -21.09 13.35 -26.04
CA TYR A 791 -21.95 13.54 -24.87
C TYR A 791 -23.20 12.67 -25.01
N ARG A 792 -23.40 11.71 -24.10
CA ARG A 792 -24.55 10.80 -24.11
C ARG A 792 -25.01 10.41 -22.71
N ALA A 793 -26.27 10.01 -22.60
CA ALA A 793 -26.84 9.58 -21.32
C ALA A 793 -26.07 8.37 -20.76
N GLN A 794 -25.95 8.29 -19.42
CA GLN A 794 -25.66 7.00 -18.78
C GLN A 794 -26.92 6.12 -18.82
N ASP A 795 -28.06 6.66 -18.36
CA ASP A 795 -29.42 6.11 -18.43
C ASP A 795 -30.44 7.18 -17.97
N GLU A 796 -31.69 6.76 -17.73
CA GLU A 796 -32.77 7.61 -17.16
C GLU A 796 -32.91 7.48 -15.63
N GLY A 797 -31.82 7.17 -14.94
CA GLY A 797 -31.71 7.28 -13.49
C GLY A 797 -31.84 5.97 -12.70
N SER A 798 -31.38 6.05 -11.46
CA SER A 798 -31.31 4.94 -10.50
C SER A 798 -31.25 5.48 -9.09
N ARG A 799 -31.59 4.68 -8.08
CA ARG A 799 -31.32 5.01 -6.67
C ARG A 799 -29.94 4.51 -6.27
N GLY A 800 -29.01 5.38 -5.88
CA GLY A 800 -27.65 4.97 -5.54
C GLY A 800 -27.57 4.22 -4.20
N SER A 801 -26.67 3.25 -4.09
CA SER A 801 -26.48 2.38 -2.93
C SER A 801 -25.06 1.78 -2.90
N PHE A 802 -24.86 0.69 -2.17
CA PHE A 802 -23.59 -0.02 -1.99
C PHE A 802 -23.80 -1.54 -2.08
N ASP A 803 -22.72 -2.32 -2.19
CA ASP A 803 -22.70 -3.71 -1.72
C ASP A 803 -22.02 -3.80 -0.35
N TRP A 804 -22.08 -4.96 0.29
CA TRP A 804 -21.43 -5.22 1.58
C TRP A 804 -19.90 -5.38 1.50
N GLU A 805 -19.28 -4.92 0.42
CA GLU A 805 -17.84 -4.63 0.34
C GLU A 805 -17.57 -3.11 0.27
N PHE A 806 -18.60 -2.26 0.36
CA PHE A 806 -18.53 -0.83 0.11
C PHE A 806 -18.09 -0.48 -1.34
N ASN A 807 -18.42 -1.32 -2.32
CA ASN A 807 -18.40 -0.89 -3.73
C ASN A 807 -19.74 -0.18 -4.03
N TYR A 808 -19.71 0.97 -4.72
CA TYR A 808 -20.93 1.70 -5.07
C TYR A 808 -21.80 0.89 -6.04
N LYS A 809 -23.12 0.94 -5.83
CA LYS A 809 -24.13 0.22 -6.62
C LYS A 809 -25.29 1.13 -6.98
N ARG A 810 -26.12 0.67 -7.92
CA ARG A 810 -27.30 1.38 -8.41
C ARG A 810 -28.50 0.44 -8.30
N LEU A 811 -29.47 0.81 -7.47
CA LEU A 811 -30.76 0.15 -7.33
C LEU A 811 -31.72 0.68 -8.41
N PRO A 812 -32.63 -0.14 -8.94
CA PRO A 812 -33.61 0.33 -9.91
C PRO A 812 -34.55 1.37 -9.29
N LEU A 813 -35.10 2.26 -10.12
CA LEU A 813 -36.16 3.16 -9.70
C LEU A 813 -37.39 2.38 -9.22
N THR A 814 -38.06 2.89 -8.19
CA THR A 814 -39.38 2.42 -7.76
C THR A 814 -40.42 2.68 -8.85
N GLU A 815 -41.54 1.95 -8.83
CA GLU A 815 -42.58 2.08 -9.85
C GLU A 815 -43.15 3.52 -9.94
N ASP A 816 -43.39 4.16 -8.80
CA ASP A 816 -43.83 5.56 -8.71
C ASP A 816 -42.84 6.54 -9.36
N ASN A 817 -41.53 6.36 -9.14
CA ASN A 817 -40.52 7.23 -9.74
C ASN A 817 -40.37 6.99 -11.26
N ARG A 818 -40.62 5.77 -11.76
CA ARG A 818 -40.69 5.50 -13.21
C ARG A 818 -41.91 6.16 -13.87
N LYS A 819 -43.03 6.29 -13.14
CA LYS A 819 -44.24 7.01 -13.59
C LYS A 819 -44.08 8.53 -13.53
N ASN A 820 -43.11 9.04 -12.76
CA ASN A 820 -42.86 10.47 -12.56
C ASN A 820 -41.41 10.87 -12.96
N PRO A 821 -40.97 10.64 -14.22
CA PRO A 821 -39.56 10.71 -14.62
C PRO A 821 -38.91 12.11 -14.58
N THR A 822 -39.67 13.18 -14.34
CA THR A 822 -39.16 14.55 -14.17
C THR A 822 -39.04 14.98 -12.70
N ARG A 823 -39.62 14.23 -11.77
CA ARG A 823 -39.71 14.59 -10.35
C ARG A 823 -38.44 14.13 -9.61
N PRO A 824 -37.80 14.97 -8.78
CA PRO A 824 -36.70 14.52 -7.94
C PRO A 824 -37.11 13.36 -7.03
N PHE A 825 -36.25 12.36 -6.85
CA PHE A 825 -36.56 11.13 -6.11
C PHE A 825 -35.51 10.77 -5.05
N HIS A 826 -35.95 10.12 -3.96
CA HIS A 826 -35.09 9.76 -2.84
C HIS A 826 -34.01 8.74 -3.22
N SER A 827 -32.74 9.11 -3.05
CA SER A 827 -31.56 8.28 -3.33
C SER A 827 -30.86 7.91 -2.02
N PRO A 828 -30.66 6.61 -1.69
CA PRO A 828 -30.02 6.21 -0.42
C PRO A 828 -28.56 6.66 -0.28
N VAL A 829 -27.78 6.60 -1.36
CA VAL A 829 -26.35 6.96 -1.40
C VAL A 829 -26.01 7.71 -2.69
N MET A 830 -25.39 8.89 -2.58
CA MET A 830 -24.89 9.64 -3.75
C MET A 830 -23.70 8.93 -4.41
N ALA A 831 -23.48 9.16 -5.71
CA ALA A 831 -22.25 8.72 -6.38
C ALA A 831 -20.99 9.42 -5.82
N GLY A 832 -21.14 10.64 -5.29
CA GLY A 832 -20.11 11.40 -4.58
C GLY A 832 -19.45 12.51 -5.39
N GLY A 833 -19.36 12.39 -6.71
CA GLY A 833 -18.73 13.41 -7.59
C GLY A 833 -19.51 14.73 -7.67
N TYR A 834 -20.85 14.62 -7.67
CA TYR A 834 -21.76 15.65 -8.17
C TYR A 834 -22.93 15.83 -7.21
N PHE A 835 -22.98 16.96 -6.49
CA PHE A 835 -24.11 17.30 -5.63
C PHE A 835 -24.16 18.78 -5.24
N ALA A 836 -25.34 19.26 -4.87
CA ALA A 836 -25.60 20.55 -4.27
C ALA A 836 -26.07 20.39 -2.82
N ILE A 837 -25.62 21.29 -1.94
CA ILE A 837 -25.98 21.35 -0.52
C ILE A 837 -25.95 22.80 -0.02
N SER A 838 -26.87 23.20 0.86
CA SER A 838 -26.78 24.53 1.48
C SER A 838 -25.49 24.65 2.31
N LYS A 839 -24.80 25.79 2.21
CA LYS A 839 -23.55 26.05 2.96
C LYS A 839 -23.77 25.90 4.47
N LYS A 840 -24.95 26.32 4.97
CA LYS A 840 -25.37 26.13 6.36
C LYS A 840 -25.45 24.65 6.73
N TRP A 841 -26.13 23.83 5.92
CA TRP A 841 -26.29 22.40 6.23
C TRP A 841 -24.99 21.61 6.14
N PHE A 842 -24.13 21.90 5.15
CA PHE A 842 -22.82 21.26 5.05
C PHE A 842 -21.97 21.45 6.32
N TRP A 843 -21.96 22.66 6.89
CA TRP A 843 -21.23 22.94 8.12
C TRP A 843 -21.98 22.53 9.41
N GLU A 844 -23.31 22.48 9.42
CA GLU A 844 -24.09 21.83 10.49
C GLU A 844 -23.77 20.33 10.60
N LEU A 845 -23.57 19.64 9.48
CA LEU A 845 -23.10 18.25 9.40
C LEU A 845 -21.61 18.08 9.71
N GLY A 846 -20.86 19.17 9.93
CA GLY A 846 -19.43 19.16 10.20
C GLY A 846 -18.56 18.89 8.96
N GLY A 847 -19.09 19.08 7.75
CA GLY A 847 -18.40 18.78 6.50
C GLY A 847 -18.16 17.28 6.29
N TYR A 848 -17.04 16.94 5.63
CA TYR A 848 -16.53 15.56 5.57
C TYR A 848 -15.62 15.27 6.78
N ASP A 849 -15.42 13.99 7.11
CA ASP A 849 -14.41 13.62 8.09
C ASP A 849 -12.99 13.98 7.61
N GLU A 850 -12.33 14.89 8.34
CA GLU A 850 -10.99 15.38 8.03
C GLU A 850 -9.93 14.26 8.01
N GLY A 851 -10.20 13.12 8.64
CA GLY A 851 -9.36 11.93 8.64
C GLY A 851 -9.58 10.95 7.47
N LEU A 852 -10.36 11.32 6.44
CA LEU A 852 -10.50 10.51 5.22
C LEU A 852 -9.40 10.84 4.20
N ASP A 853 -8.55 9.85 3.93
CA ASP A 853 -7.50 9.82 2.91
C ASP A 853 -8.00 9.88 1.46
N ILE A 854 -7.68 10.95 0.72
CA ILE A 854 -7.66 11.00 -0.75
C ILE A 854 -9.01 10.82 -1.46
N TRP A 855 -9.57 9.61 -1.46
CA TRP A 855 -10.78 9.21 -2.19
C TRP A 855 -11.40 7.94 -1.59
N GLY A 856 -12.72 7.85 -1.63
CA GLY A 856 -13.50 6.68 -1.25
C GLY A 856 -13.89 6.69 0.21
N GLY A 857 -15.20 6.60 0.48
CA GLY A 857 -15.79 6.67 1.82
C GLY A 857 -16.61 7.93 2.05
N GLU A 858 -16.23 9.06 1.44
CA GLU A 858 -16.88 10.36 1.63
C GLU A 858 -18.32 10.40 1.12
N GLN A 859 -18.63 9.65 0.05
CA GLN A 859 -19.98 9.54 -0.47
C GLN A 859 -20.91 8.79 0.50
N TYR A 860 -20.41 7.73 1.13
CA TYR A 860 -21.16 6.99 2.16
C TYR A 860 -21.31 7.83 3.42
N GLU A 861 -20.23 8.48 3.88
CA GLU A 861 -20.24 9.31 5.08
C GLU A 861 -21.28 10.42 4.99
N LEU A 862 -21.27 11.20 3.90
CA LEU A 862 -22.21 12.31 3.73
C LEU A 862 -23.65 11.82 3.50
N SER A 863 -23.86 10.72 2.77
CA SER A 863 -25.18 10.11 2.59
C SER A 863 -25.78 9.68 3.93
N PHE A 864 -25.00 9.00 4.77
CA PHE A 864 -25.44 8.53 6.09
C PHE A 864 -25.65 9.69 7.07
N LYS A 865 -24.77 10.71 7.05
CA LYS A 865 -24.96 11.99 7.75
C LYS A 865 -26.30 12.63 7.41
N VAL A 866 -26.57 12.86 6.12
CA VAL A 866 -27.78 13.53 5.64
C VAL A 866 -29.04 12.78 6.09
N TRP A 867 -29.13 11.48 5.80
CA TRP A 867 -30.33 10.71 6.12
C TRP A 867 -30.54 10.48 7.62
N GLN A 868 -29.51 10.03 8.35
CA GLN A 868 -29.68 9.73 9.78
C GLN A 868 -29.91 10.99 10.60
N CYS A 869 -29.30 12.12 10.22
CA CYS A 869 -29.38 13.39 10.96
C CYS A 869 -30.54 14.29 10.49
N HIS A 870 -31.62 13.69 9.98
CA HIS A 870 -32.91 14.34 9.66
C HIS A 870 -32.88 15.33 8.47
N GLY A 871 -31.95 15.15 7.54
CA GLY A 871 -31.99 15.75 6.20
C GLY A 871 -32.69 14.85 5.18
N THR A 872 -32.47 15.12 3.90
CA THR A 872 -33.03 14.35 2.77
C THR A 872 -32.06 14.36 1.61
N MET A 873 -32.00 13.29 0.81
CA MET A 873 -31.14 13.26 -0.38
C MET A 873 -31.92 12.79 -1.61
N VAL A 874 -31.86 13.57 -2.68
CA VAL A 874 -32.62 13.29 -3.92
C VAL A 874 -31.76 13.42 -5.16
N ASP A 875 -32.05 12.61 -6.17
CA ASP A 875 -31.50 12.78 -7.51
C ASP A 875 -32.54 13.53 -8.35
N ALA A 876 -32.13 14.52 -9.14
CA ALA A 876 -33.00 15.44 -9.88
C ALA A 876 -32.89 15.22 -11.41
N PRO A 877 -33.84 14.50 -12.06
CA PRO A 877 -33.71 14.08 -13.46
C PRO A 877 -33.55 15.21 -14.49
N CYS A 878 -34.11 16.38 -14.20
CA CYS A 878 -34.01 17.55 -15.08
C CYS A 878 -32.69 18.33 -14.93
N SER A 879 -31.85 17.99 -13.96
CA SER A 879 -30.46 18.46 -13.86
C SER A 879 -29.52 17.39 -14.42
N ARG A 880 -28.83 17.68 -15.52
CA ARG A 880 -27.90 16.75 -16.18
C ARG A 880 -26.52 17.37 -16.37
N ILE A 881 -25.46 16.61 -16.08
CA ILE A 881 -24.06 17.03 -16.20
C ILE A 881 -23.24 15.86 -16.74
N GLY A 882 -22.51 16.07 -17.83
CA GLY A 882 -21.61 15.07 -18.40
C GLY A 882 -20.30 14.99 -17.62
N HIS A 883 -19.73 13.79 -17.52
CA HIS A 883 -18.46 13.48 -16.86
C HIS A 883 -17.54 12.65 -17.76
N ILE A 884 -16.24 12.97 -17.78
CA ILE A 884 -15.24 12.18 -18.52
C ILE A 884 -14.79 10.94 -17.71
N TYR A 885 -15.39 9.79 -18.00
CA TYR A 885 -14.99 8.51 -17.42
C TYR A 885 -13.67 8.00 -18.04
N ARG A 886 -12.57 8.03 -17.28
CA ARG A 886 -11.22 7.60 -17.74
C ARG A 886 -11.18 6.10 -18.08
N CYS A 887 -11.01 5.74 -19.35
CA CYS A 887 -11.34 4.39 -19.82
C CYS A 887 -10.27 3.30 -19.63
N LYS A 888 -8.99 3.64 -19.46
CA LYS A 888 -7.89 2.63 -19.43
C LYS A 888 -7.22 2.50 -18.07
N TYR A 889 -6.92 3.63 -17.42
CA TYR A 889 -6.36 3.69 -16.07
C TYR A 889 -6.51 5.10 -15.48
N VAL A 890 -6.31 5.23 -14.17
CA VAL A 890 -6.18 6.51 -13.47
C VAL A 890 -4.70 6.92 -13.52
N PRO A 891 -4.33 8.08 -14.11
CA PRO A 891 -2.93 8.44 -14.35
C PRO A 891 -2.18 8.90 -13.09
N PHE A 892 -2.89 9.19 -12.01
CA PHE A 892 -2.34 9.79 -10.79
C PHE A 892 -1.86 8.71 -9.82
N PRO A 893 -0.61 8.78 -9.31
CA PRO A 893 -0.12 7.80 -8.33
C PRO A 893 -0.84 7.92 -6.99
N ASN A 894 -0.87 6.83 -6.22
CA ASN A 894 -1.16 6.87 -4.78
C ASN A 894 -0.13 7.80 -4.11
N PRO A 895 -0.54 8.82 -3.32
CA PRO A 895 0.38 9.79 -2.70
C PRO A 895 1.24 9.23 -1.54
N GLY A 896 1.51 7.92 -1.51
CA GLY A 896 2.33 7.26 -0.49
C GLY A 896 1.58 6.91 0.80
N VAL A 897 0.24 6.99 0.82
CA VAL A 897 -0.59 6.93 2.03
C VAL A 897 -1.06 5.49 2.35
N GLY A 898 -0.58 4.50 1.62
CA GLY A 898 -0.94 3.09 1.80
C GLY A 898 -2.37 2.78 1.34
N ASP A 899 -3.03 1.84 2.02
CA ASP A 899 -4.44 1.49 1.77
C ASP A 899 -5.38 2.45 2.51
N PHE A 900 -5.46 3.68 1.99
CA PHE A 900 -6.34 4.72 2.51
C PHE A 900 -7.83 4.36 2.34
N ILE A 901 -8.20 3.62 1.27
CA ILE A 901 -9.58 3.22 0.98
C ILE A 901 -10.13 2.34 2.13
N SER A 902 -9.40 1.30 2.50
CA SER A 902 -9.76 0.45 3.64
C SER A 902 -9.84 1.24 4.95
N ARG A 903 -8.91 2.17 5.20
CA ARG A 903 -8.95 3.02 6.39
C ARG A 903 -10.21 3.87 6.43
N ASN A 904 -10.53 4.55 5.33
CA ASN A 904 -11.72 5.38 5.19
C ASN A 904 -13.00 4.56 5.40
N TYR A 905 -13.09 3.39 4.77
CA TYR A 905 -14.23 2.49 4.88
C TYR A 905 -14.45 2.06 6.35
N ARG A 906 -13.37 1.76 7.08
CA ARG A 906 -13.43 1.46 8.52
C ARG A 906 -13.91 2.66 9.34
N ARG A 907 -13.39 3.87 9.07
CA ARG A 907 -13.79 5.11 9.78
C ARG A 907 -15.28 5.39 9.61
N VAL A 908 -15.82 5.26 8.40
CA VAL A 908 -17.25 5.45 8.13
C VAL A 908 -18.09 4.38 8.82
N ALA A 909 -17.70 3.11 8.73
CA ALA A 909 -18.43 2.00 9.36
C ALA A 909 -18.56 2.16 10.88
N GLU A 910 -17.47 2.49 11.57
CA GLU A 910 -17.39 2.61 13.03
C GLU A 910 -18.11 3.82 13.63
N VAL A 911 -18.52 4.79 12.79
CA VAL A 911 -19.28 5.96 13.21
C VAL A 911 -20.75 5.84 12.79
N TRP A 912 -21.04 5.29 11.60
CA TRP A 912 -22.34 5.43 10.95
C TRP A 912 -23.11 4.12 10.70
N MET A 913 -22.49 2.93 10.74
CA MET A 913 -23.15 1.66 10.36
C MET A 913 -23.69 0.81 11.53
N ASP A 914 -23.40 1.18 12.77
CA ASP A 914 -23.81 0.43 13.97
C ASP A 914 -23.50 -1.09 13.84
N GLU A 915 -24.44 -1.96 14.23
CA GLU A 915 -24.26 -3.41 14.15
C GLU A 915 -24.15 -3.96 12.72
N TYR A 916 -24.37 -3.17 11.67
CA TYR A 916 -24.24 -3.64 10.28
C TYR A 916 -22.79 -3.59 9.78
N ALA A 917 -21.87 -2.88 10.46
CA ALA A 917 -20.44 -2.88 10.15
C ALA A 917 -19.84 -4.31 10.09
N LYS A 918 -20.38 -5.24 10.89
CA LYS A 918 -19.99 -6.67 10.89
C LYS A 918 -20.12 -7.35 9.52
N PHE A 919 -21.06 -6.93 8.68
CA PHE A 919 -21.29 -7.53 7.35
C PHE A 919 -20.24 -7.07 6.34
N LEU A 920 -19.76 -5.83 6.46
CA LEU A 920 -18.60 -5.31 5.73
C LEU A 920 -17.33 -6.04 6.16
N TYR A 921 -17.09 -6.17 7.47
CA TYR A 921 -15.93 -6.89 8.01
C TYR A 921 -15.90 -8.38 7.68
N LYS A 922 -17.08 -9.02 7.52
CA LYS A 922 -17.16 -10.41 7.07
C LYS A 922 -16.70 -10.60 5.62
N ARG A 923 -16.90 -9.61 4.75
CA ARG A 923 -16.49 -9.66 3.32
C ARG A 923 -15.10 -9.07 3.09
N ARG A 924 -14.68 -8.08 3.89
CA ARG A 924 -13.30 -7.56 3.93
C ARG A 924 -12.65 -7.75 5.32
N PRO A 925 -12.26 -8.98 5.71
CA PRO A 925 -11.60 -9.24 7.00
C PRO A 925 -10.38 -8.37 7.34
N PRO A 926 -9.51 -7.94 6.38
CA PRO A 926 -8.38 -7.06 6.69
C PRO A 926 -8.75 -5.73 7.36
N LEU A 927 -9.99 -5.25 7.18
CA LEU A 927 -10.46 -4.01 7.83
C LEU A 927 -10.37 -4.07 9.36
N LEU A 928 -10.50 -5.26 9.97
CA LEU A 928 -10.41 -5.43 11.42
C LEU A 928 -9.00 -5.11 11.98
N THR A 929 -7.96 -5.34 11.17
CA THR A 929 -6.54 -5.16 11.53
C THR A 929 -5.92 -3.85 11.04
N ILE A 930 -6.63 -3.07 10.21
CA ILE A 930 -6.15 -1.77 9.71
C ILE A 930 -6.41 -0.69 10.74
N ASP A 931 -5.35 -0.01 11.17
CA ASP A 931 -5.43 1.06 12.17
C ASP A 931 -6.19 2.30 11.67
N PHE A 932 -6.88 3.01 12.56
CA PHE A 932 -7.57 4.27 12.26
C PHE A 932 -6.63 5.44 11.95
N GLY A 933 -5.36 5.34 12.37
CA GLY A 933 -4.30 6.31 12.09
C GLY A 933 -3.16 6.37 13.12
N MET A 934 -3.09 5.47 14.09
CA MET A 934 -2.02 5.46 15.11
C MET A 934 -0.67 5.03 14.50
N MET A 935 0.13 5.99 14.07
CA MET A 935 1.57 5.76 13.98
C MET A 935 2.15 5.59 15.39
N LEU A 936 3.06 4.61 15.53
CA LEU A 936 3.72 4.28 16.79
C LEU A 936 4.33 5.53 17.45
N ASN A 937 3.89 5.82 18.68
CA ASN A 937 4.37 6.88 19.57
C ASN A 937 4.16 8.34 19.12
N THR A 938 3.15 8.66 18.30
CA THR A 938 2.63 10.05 18.22
C THR A 938 1.11 10.11 18.34
N TYR A 939 0.62 10.95 19.26
CA TYR A 939 -0.81 11.23 19.42
C TYR A 939 -1.24 12.27 18.37
N GLN A 940 -1.74 11.81 17.22
CA GLN A 940 -2.36 12.68 16.22
C GLN A 940 -3.88 12.78 16.48
N PRO A 941 -4.46 13.98 16.65
CA PRO A 941 -5.91 14.16 16.84
C PRO A 941 -6.78 13.69 15.66
N GLU A 942 -6.17 13.35 14.53
CA GLU A 942 -6.86 12.92 13.30
C GLU A 942 -7.17 11.41 13.29
N SER A 943 -6.46 10.59 14.06
CA SER A 943 -6.77 9.15 14.23
C SER A 943 -7.95 8.90 15.17
N ASP A 944 -8.48 9.94 15.82
CA ASP A 944 -9.58 9.86 16.79
C ASP A 944 -10.96 10.04 16.12
N LEU A 945 -11.83 9.05 16.28
CA LEU A 945 -13.22 9.09 15.81
C LEU A 945 -14.15 9.95 16.70
N SER A 946 -13.67 10.44 17.85
CA SER A 946 -14.51 11.18 18.82
C SER A 946 -15.11 12.45 18.23
N LYS A 947 -14.41 13.15 17.32
CA LYS A 947 -15.00 14.28 16.54
C LYS A 947 -16.29 13.86 15.83
N GLN A 948 -16.25 12.78 15.05
CA GLN A 948 -17.38 12.35 14.23
C GLN A 948 -18.50 11.72 15.07
N LYS A 949 -18.13 10.95 16.11
CA LYS A 949 -19.11 10.41 17.08
C LYS A 949 -19.79 11.54 17.89
N ALA A 950 -19.10 12.64 18.16
CA ALA A 950 -19.69 13.84 18.77
C ALA A 950 -20.66 14.57 17.83
N VAL A 951 -20.38 14.66 16.52
CA VAL A 951 -21.33 15.20 15.53
C VAL A 951 -22.61 14.36 15.50
N ARG A 952 -22.51 13.03 15.36
CA ARG A 952 -23.67 12.11 15.34
C ARG A 952 -24.51 12.21 16.62
N LYS A 953 -23.85 12.37 17.78
CA LYS A 953 -24.50 12.59 19.08
C LYS A 953 -25.18 13.96 19.21
N ARG A 954 -24.52 15.05 18.78
CA ARG A 954 -25.07 16.43 18.84
C ARG A 954 -26.36 16.55 18.03
N LEU A 955 -26.33 16.05 16.79
CA LEU A 955 -27.45 16.12 15.85
C LEU A 955 -28.56 15.09 16.14
N LYS A 956 -28.43 14.28 17.21
CA LYS A 956 -29.39 13.23 17.62
C LYS A 956 -29.79 12.33 16.45
N CYS A 957 -28.81 11.87 15.68
CA CYS A 957 -29.06 11.12 14.45
C CYS A 957 -29.66 9.73 14.75
N LYS A 958 -30.45 9.21 13.82
CA LYS A 958 -31.10 7.90 13.87
C LYS A 958 -30.07 6.76 13.72
N SER A 959 -30.49 5.52 13.97
CA SER A 959 -29.66 4.32 13.77
C SER A 959 -29.44 4.00 12.29
N PHE A 960 -28.43 3.19 11.99
CA PHE A 960 -28.27 2.61 10.66
C PHE A 960 -29.38 1.60 10.33
N ASP A 961 -29.91 0.90 11.33
CA ASP A 961 -31.08 0.02 11.20
C ASP A 961 -32.31 0.78 10.63
N TRP A 962 -32.56 2.00 11.11
CA TRP A 962 -33.60 2.87 10.54
C TRP A 962 -33.28 3.25 9.09
N PHE A 963 -32.03 3.59 8.76
CA PHE A 963 -31.64 3.91 7.39
C PHE A 963 -31.84 2.71 6.45
N MET A 964 -31.47 1.50 6.90
CA MET A 964 -31.67 0.25 6.16
C MET A 964 -33.14 -0.09 5.93
N LYS A 965 -34.03 0.22 6.90
CA LYS A 965 -35.46 -0.12 6.83
C LYS A 965 -36.33 0.91 6.09
N GLU A 966 -36.05 2.20 6.27
CA GLU A 966 -36.91 3.28 5.73
C GLU A 966 -36.38 3.90 4.43
N ILE A 967 -35.05 4.00 4.27
CA ILE A 967 -34.43 4.70 3.13
C ILE A 967 -33.91 3.70 2.09
N ALA A 968 -33.17 2.70 2.55
CA ALA A 968 -32.60 1.63 1.75
C ALA A 968 -33.44 0.34 1.85
N PHE A 969 -34.76 0.46 1.98
CA PHE A 969 -35.69 -0.64 2.27
C PHE A 969 -35.59 -1.85 1.31
N ASP A 970 -35.24 -1.62 0.05
CA ASP A 970 -35.06 -2.65 -0.98
C ASP A 970 -33.60 -3.12 -1.13
N GLN A 971 -32.67 -2.61 -0.31
CA GLN A 971 -31.27 -3.00 -0.33
C GLN A 971 -31.08 -4.50 -0.11
N GLU A 972 -31.81 -5.14 0.81
CA GLU A 972 -31.63 -6.58 1.05
C GLU A 972 -32.12 -7.46 -0.12
N LYS A 973 -33.03 -6.95 -0.97
CA LYS A 973 -33.48 -7.64 -2.19
C LYS A 973 -32.39 -7.69 -3.26
N TYR A 974 -31.50 -6.69 -3.31
CA TYR A 974 -30.49 -6.54 -4.36
C TYR A 974 -29.04 -6.69 -3.85
N TYR A 975 -28.76 -6.51 -2.57
CA TYR A 975 -27.44 -6.69 -1.96
C TYR A 975 -27.63 -7.19 -0.52
N PRO A 976 -28.01 -8.47 -0.32
CA PRO A 976 -28.34 -9.00 1.00
C PRO A 976 -27.12 -9.07 1.94
N ALA A 977 -27.34 -8.68 3.20
CA ALA A 977 -26.32 -8.70 4.25
C ALA A 977 -25.75 -10.12 4.47
N VAL A 978 -26.60 -11.14 4.33
CA VAL A 978 -26.24 -12.56 4.24
C VAL A 978 -26.79 -13.11 2.93
N GLU A 979 -25.92 -13.58 2.04
CA GLU A 979 -26.34 -14.21 0.77
C GLU A 979 -27.20 -15.47 1.04
N PRO A 980 -28.34 -15.62 0.33
CA PRO A 980 -29.06 -16.89 0.28
C PRO A 980 -28.20 -18.02 -0.30
N GLU A 981 -28.55 -19.28 0.01
CA GLU A 981 -27.83 -20.46 -0.44
C GLU A 981 -27.74 -20.55 -1.98
N ASP A 982 -26.64 -21.10 -2.49
CA ASP A 982 -26.47 -21.39 -3.92
C ASP A 982 -27.40 -22.54 -4.34
N SER A 983 -27.94 -22.46 -5.55
CA SER A 983 -28.72 -23.56 -6.14
C SER A 983 -27.86 -24.77 -6.50
N ALA A 984 -26.63 -24.52 -6.94
CA ALA A 984 -25.62 -25.54 -7.22
C ALA A 984 -24.22 -24.95 -7.03
N LYS A 985 -23.24 -25.81 -6.71
CA LYS A 985 -21.86 -25.40 -6.42
C LYS A 985 -20.84 -26.49 -6.72
N GLY A 986 -19.66 -26.07 -7.18
CA GLY A 986 -18.51 -26.93 -7.44
C GLY A 986 -18.16 -26.97 -8.93
N GLU A 987 -17.67 -28.10 -9.39
CA GLU A 987 -17.40 -28.35 -10.80
C GLU A 987 -18.68 -28.59 -11.59
N LEU A 988 -18.65 -28.18 -12.86
CA LEU A 988 -19.71 -28.37 -13.84
C LEU A 988 -19.19 -29.30 -14.95
N ARG A 989 -19.64 -30.56 -14.93
CA ARG A 989 -19.12 -31.66 -15.75
C ARG A 989 -20.06 -31.98 -16.92
N ASN A 990 -19.51 -32.16 -18.12
CA ASN A 990 -20.29 -32.59 -19.29
C ASN A 990 -20.39 -34.13 -19.38
N ILE A 991 -21.58 -34.65 -19.67
CA ILE A 991 -21.90 -36.09 -19.67
C ILE A 991 -21.52 -36.81 -20.98
N ALA A 992 -21.30 -36.09 -22.09
CA ALA A 992 -20.72 -36.65 -23.31
C ALA A 992 -19.19 -36.56 -23.30
N ALA A 993 -18.65 -35.36 -23.06
CA ALA A 993 -17.21 -35.12 -23.16
C ALA A 993 -16.41 -35.67 -21.97
N ASN A 994 -17.06 -36.01 -20.86
CA ASN A 994 -16.45 -36.42 -19.59
C ASN A 994 -15.35 -35.45 -19.09
N LYS A 995 -15.55 -34.16 -19.36
CA LYS A 995 -14.68 -33.03 -19.06
C LYS A 995 -15.47 -31.99 -18.24
N CYS A 996 -14.78 -31.20 -17.42
CA CYS A 996 -15.37 -30.12 -16.65
C CYS A 996 -15.11 -28.76 -17.30
N VAL A 997 -16.02 -27.80 -17.08
CA VAL A 997 -15.86 -26.42 -17.51
C VAL A 997 -14.67 -25.79 -16.79
N ASP A 998 -13.76 -25.17 -17.54
CA ASP A 998 -12.55 -24.57 -17.02
C ASP A 998 -12.30 -23.21 -17.67
N THR A 999 -12.25 -22.17 -16.83
CA THR A 999 -11.97 -20.81 -17.29
C THR A 999 -10.49 -20.53 -17.49
N GLN A 1000 -9.59 -21.39 -17.00
CA GLN A 1000 -8.14 -21.24 -17.07
C GLN A 1000 -7.65 -19.87 -16.57
N PHE A 1001 -8.33 -19.30 -15.56
CA PHE A 1001 -8.09 -17.96 -15.00
C PHE A 1001 -8.22 -16.78 -16.00
N LYS A 1002 -8.82 -17.00 -17.17
CA LYS A 1002 -8.96 -15.97 -18.22
C LYS A 1002 -9.73 -14.73 -17.75
N ASP A 1003 -9.50 -13.62 -18.43
CA ASP A 1003 -10.13 -12.32 -18.18
C ASP A 1003 -11.51 -12.15 -18.83
N ALA A 1004 -12.10 -10.97 -18.63
CA ALA A 1004 -13.34 -10.55 -19.28
C ALA A 1004 -13.28 -10.65 -20.82
N GLN A 1005 -14.44 -10.90 -21.44
CA GLN A 1005 -14.66 -11.09 -22.87
C GLN A 1005 -13.90 -12.27 -23.50
N LYS A 1006 -13.21 -13.11 -22.72
CA LYS A 1006 -12.54 -14.32 -23.22
C LYS A 1006 -13.49 -15.53 -23.21
N LYS A 1007 -13.39 -16.36 -24.26
CA LYS A 1007 -14.03 -17.68 -24.32
C LYS A 1007 -13.31 -18.69 -23.42
N PHE A 1008 -14.09 -19.55 -22.77
CA PHE A 1008 -13.61 -20.69 -21.98
C PHE A 1008 -14.20 -22.01 -22.52
N GLY A 1009 -13.75 -23.14 -21.99
CA GLY A 1009 -14.02 -24.45 -22.58
C GLY A 1009 -13.94 -25.59 -21.57
N LEU A 1010 -13.73 -26.80 -22.07
CA LEU A 1010 -13.71 -28.05 -21.31
C LEU A 1010 -12.29 -28.60 -21.12
N ARG A 1011 -11.96 -29.02 -19.89
CA ARG A 1011 -10.68 -29.66 -19.51
C ARG A 1011 -10.96 -30.90 -18.65
N LYS A 1012 -9.95 -31.72 -18.34
CA LYS A 1012 -10.14 -32.80 -17.34
C LYS A 1012 -10.62 -32.20 -16.01
N CYS A 1013 -11.56 -32.87 -15.35
CA CYS A 1013 -12.05 -32.45 -14.03
C CYS A 1013 -10.94 -32.54 -12.98
N ILE A 1014 -10.80 -31.52 -12.13
CA ILE A 1014 -9.81 -31.54 -11.04
C ILE A 1014 -10.19 -32.59 -9.98
N SER A 1015 -11.48 -32.96 -9.90
CA SER A 1015 -11.95 -34.14 -9.15
C SER A 1015 -11.27 -35.46 -9.53
N ASP A 1016 -10.85 -35.61 -10.79
CA ASP A 1016 -10.33 -36.87 -11.35
C ASP A 1016 -8.81 -36.88 -11.43
N ASP A 1017 -8.22 -35.70 -11.61
CA ASP A 1017 -6.78 -35.50 -11.83
C ASP A 1017 -6.34 -34.26 -11.03
N PRO A 1018 -6.06 -34.39 -9.71
CA PRO A 1018 -5.71 -33.26 -8.84
C PRO A 1018 -4.38 -32.56 -9.17
N VAL A 1019 -3.62 -33.10 -10.13
CA VAL A 1019 -2.41 -32.47 -10.68
C VAL A 1019 -2.76 -31.40 -11.73
N ASN A 1020 -3.95 -31.49 -12.34
CA ASN A 1020 -4.43 -30.53 -13.32
C ASN A 1020 -4.78 -29.19 -12.65
N ASN A 1021 -4.09 -28.10 -13.04
CA ASN A 1021 -4.35 -26.75 -12.54
C ASN A 1021 -5.35 -26.02 -13.45
N GLY A 1022 -6.40 -25.45 -12.86
CA GLY A 1022 -7.47 -24.77 -13.59
C GLY A 1022 -8.43 -24.04 -12.66
N GLU A 1023 -9.41 -23.35 -13.25
CA GLU A 1023 -10.43 -22.59 -12.53
C GLU A 1023 -11.82 -23.11 -12.92
N GLN A 1024 -12.20 -24.20 -12.24
CA GLN A 1024 -13.36 -25.05 -12.51
C GLN A 1024 -14.46 -25.00 -11.42
N ASN A 1025 -14.30 -24.18 -10.38
CA ASN A 1025 -15.27 -24.11 -9.27
C ASN A 1025 -16.23 -22.92 -9.44
N PHE A 1026 -17.50 -23.24 -9.68
CA PHE A 1026 -18.58 -22.29 -9.93
C PHE A 1026 -19.67 -22.34 -8.86
N ARG A 1027 -20.54 -21.33 -8.87
CA ARG A 1027 -21.77 -21.19 -8.07
C ARG A 1027 -22.91 -20.80 -9.01
N LEU A 1028 -24.04 -21.51 -8.95
CA LEU A 1028 -25.33 -21.06 -9.51
C LEU A 1028 -26.07 -20.32 -8.40
N THR A 1029 -26.05 -18.98 -8.43
CA THR A 1029 -26.43 -18.16 -7.26
C THR A 1029 -27.91 -17.77 -7.24
N PHE A 1030 -28.35 -17.12 -6.15
CA PHE A 1030 -29.71 -16.58 -6.04
C PHE A 1030 -30.07 -15.54 -7.11
N TRP A 1031 -29.06 -14.96 -7.78
CA TRP A 1031 -29.23 -14.08 -8.94
C TRP A 1031 -29.73 -14.79 -10.20
N ARG A 1032 -29.70 -16.13 -10.22
CA ARG A 1032 -29.82 -16.97 -11.41
C ARG A 1032 -28.68 -16.76 -12.41
N ASP A 1033 -27.47 -16.52 -11.91
CA ASP A 1033 -26.24 -16.52 -12.71
C ASP A 1033 -25.31 -17.66 -12.32
N VAL A 1034 -24.50 -18.11 -13.28
CA VAL A 1034 -23.34 -18.98 -13.03
C VAL A 1034 -22.11 -18.08 -12.92
N ARG A 1035 -21.43 -18.13 -11.78
CA ARG A 1035 -20.23 -17.34 -11.51
C ARG A 1035 -19.12 -18.15 -10.86
N LEU A 1036 -17.91 -17.62 -10.90
CA LEU A 1036 -16.76 -18.20 -10.21
C LEU A 1036 -16.90 -18.12 -8.68
N ASP A 1037 -16.38 -19.12 -7.96
CA ASP A 1037 -16.42 -19.17 -6.49
C ASP A 1037 -15.59 -18.04 -5.82
N LYS A 1038 -14.55 -17.55 -6.50
CA LYS A 1038 -13.53 -16.64 -5.94
C LYS A 1038 -13.33 -15.32 -6.71
N ARG A 1039 -13.96 -15.14 -7.87
CA ARG A 1039 -13.85 -13.95 -8.74
C ARG A 1039 -15.26 -13.47 -9.10
N SER A 1040 -15.47 -12.15 -9.20
CA SER A 1040 -16.78 -11.57 -9.57
C SER A 1040 -17.02 -11.61 -11.10
N MET A 1041 -16.81 -12.77 -11.70
CA MET A 1041 -17.00 -13.04 -13.13
C MET A 1041 -18.09 -14.09 -13.32
N CYS A 1042 -19.03 -13.77 -14.21
CA CYS A 1042 -20.21 -14.54 -14.57
C CYS A 1042 -20.08 -15.10 -15.99
N PHE A 1043 -20.81 -16.18 -16.27
CA PHE A 1043 -21.04 -16.65 -17.63
C PHE A 1043 -21.95 -15.66 -18.36
N ASP A 1044 -21.57 -15.30 -19.58
CA ASP A 1044 -22.22 -14.25 -20.36
C ASP A 1044 -22.42 -14.70 -21.81
N VAL A 1045 -23.62 -14.48 -22.33
CA VAL A 1045 -24.02 -14.79 -23.72
C VAL A 1045 -24.25 -13.48 -24.47
N PRO A 1046 -23.23 -12.91 -25.15
CA PRO A 1046 -23.26 -11.55 -25.66
C PRO A 1046 -24.18 -11.35 -26.88
N VAL A 1047 -24.62 -12.44 -27.52
CA VAL A 1047 -25.56 -12.43 -28.66
C VAL A 1047 -26.53 -13.60 -28.54
N SER A 1048 -27.83 -13.36 -28.71
CA SER A 1048 -28.87 -14.39 -28.61
C SER A 1048 -29.11 -15.10 -29.95
N VAL A 1049 -28.09 -15.80 -30.44
CA VAL A 1049 -28.11 -16.55 -31.71
C VAL A 1049 -27.63 -17.99 -31.51
N ASN A 1050 -27.95 -18.88 -32.45
CA ASN A 1050 -27.36 -20.23 -32.47
C ASN A 1050 -25.83 -20.14 -32.62
N GLN A 1051 -25.10 -21.04 -31.97
CA GLN A 1051 -23.63 -21.07 -31.89
C GLN A 1051 -23.01 -19.83 -31.20
N ALA A 1052 -23.81 -19.04 -30.46
CA ALA A 1052 -23.29 -17.96 -29.64
C ALA A 1052 -22.29 -18.52 -28.60
N PRO A 1053 -21.09 -17.92 -28.47
CA PRO A 1053 -20.11 -18.36 -27.49
C PRO A 1053 -20.52 -17.92 -26.08
N ILE A 1054 -20.16 -18.71 -25.08
CA ILE A 1054 -20.19 -18.24 -23.69
C ILE A 1054 -18.82 -17.62 -23.37
N VAL A 1055 -18.82 -16.41 -22.81
CA VAL A 1055 -17.62 -15.69 -22.37
C VAL A 1055 -17.70 -15.37 -20.88
N LEU A 1056 -16.57 -15.04 -20.26
CA LEU A 1056 -16.58 -14.41 -18.94
C LEU A 1056 -16.89 -12.93 -19.06
N PHE A 1057 -17.79 -12.41 -18.23
CA PHE A 1057 -18.00 -10.97 -18.07
C PHE A 1057 -18.19 -10.62 -16.59
N SER A 1058 -18.11 -9.34 -16.23
CA SER A 1058 -18.31 -8.92 -14.84
C SER A 1058 -19.75 -9.18 -14.40
N CYS A 1059 -19.94 -9.77 -13.22
CA CYS A 1059 -21.28 -10.08 -12.71
C CYS A 1059 -22.09 -8.80 -12.45
N HIS A 1060 -23.22 -8.63 -13.15
CA HIS A 1060 -24.11 -7.47 -12.96
C HIS A 1060 -25.43 -7.78 -12.26
N GLY A 1061 -25.82 -9.06 -12.08
CA GLY A 1061 -27.01 -9.45 -11.30
C GLY A 1061 -28.37 -9.06 -11.91
N MET A 1062 -28.39 -8.41 -13.09
CA MET A 1062 -29.61 -7.98 -13.79
C MET A 1062 -30.33 -9.14 -14.52
N GLN A 1063 -29.98 -10.40 -14.21
CA GLN A 1063 -30.33 -11.59 -14.99
C GLN A 1063 -29.85 -11.45 -16.44
N GLY A 1064 -30.71 -11.06 -17.39
CA GLY A 1064 -30.29 -10.75 -18.77
C GLY A 1064 -29.44 -11.84 -19.45
N ASN A 1065 -28.41 -11.41 -20.16
CA ASN A 1065 -27.35 -12.23 -20.80
C ASN A 1065 -26.50 -13.09 -19.84
N GLN A 1066 -26.71 -12.97 -18.52
CA GLN A 1066 -26.10 -13.80 -17.48
C GLN A 1066 -27.14 -14.72 -16.79
N HIS A 1067 -28.38 -14.77 -17.28
CA HIS A 1067 -29.47 -15.57 -16.70
C HIS A 1067 -29.36 -17.03 -17.11
N PHE A 1068 -28.99 -17.90 -16.18
CA PHE A 1068 -28.97 -19.36 -16.36
C PHE A 1068 -29.95 -20.05 -15.40
N LYS A 1069 -30.69 -21.03 -15.93
CA LYS A 1069 -31.46 -22.00 -15.16
C LYS A 1069 -30.86 -23.38 -15.37
N TYR A 1070 -30.73 -24.18 -14.31
CA TYR A 1070 -30.50 -25.62 -14.44
C TYR A 1070 -31.85 -26.33 -14.44
N LEU A 1071 -32.07 -27.27 -15.36
CA LEU A 1071 -33.29 -28.07 -15.49
C LEU A 1071 -32.98 -29.51 -15.03
N PRO A 1072 -33.34 -29.91 -13.78
CA PRO A 1072 -32.88 -31.17 -13.21
C PRO A 1072 -33.22 -32.41 -14.03
N ASP A 1073 -34.48 -32.55 -14.45
CA ASP A 1073 -35.00 -33.72 -15.17
C ASP A 1073 -34.28 -33.97 -16.51
N LYS A 1074 -33.77 -32.89 -17.12
CA LYS A 1074 -33.08 -32.91 -18.41
C LYS A 1074 -31.55 -32.82 -18.28
N GLN A 1075 -31.05 -32.52 -17.08
CA GLN A 1075 -29.66 -32.16 -16.79
C GLN A 1075 -29.12 -30.99 -17.65
N GLN A 1076 -30.01 -30.09 -18.10
CA GLN A 1076 -29.66 -29.02 -19.04
C GLN A 1076 -29.38 -27.69 -18.33
N MET A 1077 -28.36 -26.97 -18.82
CA MET A 1077 -28.13 -25.56 -18.50
C MET A 1077 -28.81 -24.69 -19.58
N TYR A 1078 -29.92 -24.05 -19.22
CA TYR A 1078 -30.79 -23.27 -20.10
C TYR A 1078 -30.57 -21.76 -19.91
N HIS A 1079 -30.52 -20.98 -21.00
CA HIS A 1079 -30.33 -19.52 -21.00
C HIS A 1079 -31.62 -18.82 -21.49
N PRO A 1080 -32.52 -18.37 -20.58
CA PRO A 1080 -33.90 -18.00 -20.94
C PRO A 1080 -34.04 -16.83 -21.91
N ILE A 1081 -33.08 -15.92 -21.98
CA ILE A 1081 -33.13 -14.77 -22.90
C ILE A 1081 -32.96 -15.21 -24.36
N SER A 1082 -32.21 -16.29 -24.60
CA SER A 1082 -31.98 -16.83 -25.95
C SER A 1082 -32.94 -17.96 -26.35
N GLY A 1083 -33.60 -18.61 -25.37
CA GLY A 1083 -34.31 -19.87 -25.60
C GLY A 1083 -33.41 -21.08 -25.88
N LEU A 1084 -32.08 -20.93 -25.78
CA LEU A 1084 -31.08 -21.96 -26.10
C LEU A 1084 -30.53 -22.65 -24.84
N CYS A 1085 -29.93 -23.81 -25.05
CA CYS A 1085 -29.22 -24.59 -24.05
C CYS A 1085 -27.70 -24.57 -24.29
N MET A 1086 -26.93 -24.66 -23.21
CA MET A 1086 -25.48 -24.80 -23.23
C MET A 1086 -25.11 -26.18 -23.77
N ASP A 1087 -24.31 -26.20 -24.84
CA ASP A 1087 -23.84 -27.38 -25.56
C ASP A 1087 -22.31 -27.32 -25.69
N CYS A 1088 -21.68 -28.39 -26.19
CA CYS A 1088 -20.24 -28.41 -26.39
C CYS A 1088 -19.78 -29.25 -27.58
N ASP A 1089 -18.60 -28.90 -28.09
CA ASP A 1089 -17.82 -29.78 -28.94
C ASP A 1089 -17.08 -30.79 -28.05
N VAL A 1090 -17.36 -32.08 -28.23
CA VAL A 1090 -16.83 -33.17 -27.38
C VAL A 1090 -15.32 -33.28 -27.49
N ASP A 1091 -14.76 -33.09 -28.68
CA ASP A 1091 -13.35 -33.31 -28.96
C ASP A 1091 -12.52 -32.07 -28.62
N ARG A 1092 -12.84 -30.92 -29.24
CA ARG A 1092 -12.18 -29.63 -29.04
C ARG A 1092 -12.42 -29.05 -27.64
N GLY A 1093 -13.58 -29.33 -27.05
CA GLY A 1093 -13.97 -28.79 -25.74
C GLY A 1093 -14.48 -27.34 -25.79
N ASP A 1094 -14.84 -26.81 -26.96
CA ASP A 1094 -15.49 -25.51 -27.09
C ASP A 1094 -16.92 -25.54 -26.51
N ILE A 1095 -17.36 -24.43 -25.90
CA ILE A 1095 -18.68 -24.28 -25.28
C ILE A 1095 -19.46 -23.17 -25.99
N PHE A 1096 -20.73 -23.44 -26.32
CA PHE A 1096 -21.60 -22.54 -27.07
C PHE A 1096 -23.08 -22.79 -26.76
N MET A 1097 -23.94 -21.89 -27.22
CA MET A 1097 -25.39 -22.02 -27.15
C MET A 1097 -25.96 -22.73 -28.39
N ASN A 1098 -26.88 -23.67 -28.20
CA ASN A 1098 -27.49 -24.48 -29.26
C ASN A 1098 -28.99 -24.72 -28.92
N PRO A 1099 -29.88 -25.07 -29.88
CA PRO A 1099 -31.27 -25.40 -29.57
C PRO A 1099 -31.36 -26.55 -28.56
N CYS A 1100 -32.26 -26.44 -27.59
CA CYS A 1100 -32.41 -27.40 -26.50
C CYS A 1100 -32.92 -28.76 -26.99
N ASP A 1101 -32.15 -29.82 -26.70
CA ASP A 1101 -32.37 -31.19 -27.12
C ASP A 1101 -32.15 -32.10 -25.90
N SER A 1102 -33.21 -32.70 -25.37
CA SER A 1102 -33.16 -33.48 -24.13
C SER A 1102 -32.48 -34.83 -24.28
N GLU A 1103 -32.26 -35.33 -25.49
CA GLU A 1103 -31.62 -36.63 -25.71
C GLU A 1103 -30.11 -36.47 -25.97
N ARG A 1104 -29.71 -35.31 -26.49
CA ARG A 1104 -28.33 -34.94 -26.75
C ARG A 1104 -27.46 -34.89 -25.49
N ARG A 1105 -26.59 -35.89 -25.35
CA ARG A 1105 -25.67 -36.03 -24.22
C ARG A 1105 -24.68 -34.87 -24.06
N SER A 1106 -24.34 -34.13 -25.11
CA SER A 1106 -23.46 -32.95 -25.02
C SER A 1106 -24.13 -31.73 -24.37
N GLN A 1107 -25.46 -31.72 -24.25
CA GLN A 1107 -26.21 -30.72 -23.48
C GLN A 1107 -26.52 -31.17 -22.04
N LYS A 1108 -26.04 -32.35 -21.61
CA LYS A 1108 -26.26 -32.87 -20.26
C LYS A 1108 -25.05 -32.54 -19.39
N TRP A 1109 -25.33 -31.88 -18.26
CA TRP A 1109 -24.36 -31.31 -17.35
C TRP A 1109 -24.64 -31.76 -15.91
N ALA A 1110 -23.60 -32.08 -15.15
CA ALA A 1110 -23.70 -32.45 -13.74
C ALA A 1110 -22.90 -31.50 -12.84
N TRP A 1111 -23.50 -31.11 -11.72
CA TRP A 1111 -22.88 -30.27 -10.68
C TRP A 1111 -22.35 -31.13 -9.53
N THR A 1112 -21.18 -30.79 -8.95
CA THR A 1112 -20.65 -31.51 -7.77
C THR A 1112 -21.60 -31.49 -6.57
N LYS A 1113 -22.29 -30.37 -6.35
CA LYS A 1113 -23.32 -30.20 -5.31
C LYS A 1113 -24.51 -29.46 -5.88
N ILE A 1114 -25.70 -29.91 -5.55
CA ILE A 1114 -26.97 -29.39 -6.07
C ILE A 1114 -28.04 -29.42 -4.98
N ASN A 1115 -28.83 -28.34 -4.89
CA ASN A 1115 -30.00 -28.25 -4.03
C ASN A 1115 -31.24 -28.26 -4.93
N LEU A 1116 -31.77 -29.45 -5.21
CA LEU A 1116 -32.84 -29.71 -6.18
C LEU A 1116 -34.09 -28.87 -5.87
N LYS A 1117 -34.59 -28.95 -4.65
CA LYS A 1117 -35.72 -28.14 -4.15
C LYS A 1117 -35.52 -26.64 -4.38
N LEU A 1118 -34.33 -26.12 -4.09
CA LEU A 1118 -34.02 -24.70 -4.29
C LEU A 1118 -33.90 -24.31 -5.78
N ILE A 1119 -33.62 -25.26 -6.67
CA ILE A 1119 -33.67 -25.08 -8.12
C ILE A 1119 -35.11 -25.10 -8.62
N GLU A 1120 -35.93 -26.05 -8.16
CA GLU A 1120 -37.37 -26.13 -8.45
C GLU A 1120 -38.06 -24.80 -8.05
N GLU A 1121 -37.95 -24.38 -6.79
CA GLU A 1121 -38.48 -23.11 -6.28
C GLU A 1121 -38.02 -21.87 -7.08
N ARG A 1122 -36.77 -21.86 -7.57
CA ARG A 1122 -36.22 -20.75 -8.36
C ARG A 1122 -36.59 -20.82 -9.84
N ASN A 1123 -36.91 -22.01 -10.35
CA ASN A 1123 -37.38 -22.24 -11.72
C ASN A 1123 -38.87 -21.91 -11.86
N GLU A 1124 -39.70 -22.36 -10.92
CA GLU A 1124 -41.15 -22.17 -10.84
C GLU A 1124 -41.57 -20.71 -10.68
N LYS A 1125 -40.75 -19.90 -9.99
CA LYS A 1125 -40.94 -18.45 -9.87
C LYS A 1125 -40.88 -17.78 -11.24
N LYS A 1126 -42.05 -17.71 -11.90
CA LYS A 1126 -42.33 -16.77 -12.98
C LYS A 1126 -42.03 -15.36 -12.47
N THR A 1127 -41.03 -14.74 -13.10
CA THR A 1127 -40.70 -13.32 -13.02
C THR A 1127 -41.52 -12.57 -14.06
#